data_AF-A0A7U9EVC7-F1
#
_entry.id   AF-A0A7U9EVC7-F1
#
_cell.length_a   1.000
_cell.length_b   1.000
_cell.length_c   1.000
_cell.angle_alpha   90.00
_cell.angle_beta   90.00
_cell.angle_gamma   90.00
#
_symmetry.space_group_name_H-M   'P 1'
#
loop_
_entity.id
_entity.type
_entity.pdbx_description
1 polymer ?
#
loop_
_entity_poly.entity_id
_entity_poly.type
_entity_poly.pdbx_seq_one_letter_code
_entity_poly.pdbx_strand_id
1 'polypeptide(L)'
;MDGTTQTYTADFPTGNQDWNRAAVSIQPSKPIDKIDISAVFRGNYTGTVWFDAIRLMEGNVVTKNKYDASGNYVTEEVDEEGYVAKKNYDAVGNLLSEYDKKGNKKEYTYDLSDRLKQLLLANGTSVNYDYDLNGNMTSKVIQTSDGQSQTFAYSYDATGKLIKTVGPLNDVTTNEYDANGNKIKTVLPKGNTIQWTYDGAERVKTVSYNNVPYYEFSYDKNGNELSVKYLKDGTTKTRTFDKANRLVELSDRGGLQKWLYPTTSDKLQQFMFSHGSFSQTINYQYNALDQNTVVQDGTYTYRFDYDERGNVRTFTTGNGAGSTFTYDDRGLVESVSIGTADGKEILSETYRYDENGNRTKVESPTGETTVYRYDTLDQLVEEQLPDGTKIEYAYDGFGNRKQIVKTKDGQSTTTNADYNAANQLIRFGNESITYDANGNRLEDGQYQYEWNEADQLVSITRKGESTPFVTYQYDEDGRRIQKTVNGVVTNYHYQGDSLNVLYETDASGNVVRSYIYGENGQLLAMKKGNATYFYHYNAHGDVIALTDEQGNIVARYQYDAWGNILSQSGALADENPYRYAGYQYDQETGLYYLIARYYHPTHGVFLSLDPDPGDADDILTQNGYTYANNNPVMLVDPDGHFFWFAVNAGFACLLQNKNTEFCNEKCRAEGKEKRL
;
A
#
# COMPACT_ATOMS: atom_id res chain seq x y z
N MET A 1 -17.72 -43.35 5.91
CA MET A 1 -16.61 -44.25 5.60
C MET A 1 -17.00 -45.27 4.56
N ASP A 2 -16.52 -45.09 3.33
CA ASP A 2 -16.67 -46.04 2.23
C ASP A 2 -15.61 -47.18 2.26
N GLY A 3 -14.79 -47.21 3.32
CA GLY A 3 -13.74 -48.20 3.54
C GLY A 3 -12.48 -48.01 2.70
N THR A 4 -12.35 -46.88 1.98
CA THR A 4 -11.15 -46.60 1.19
C THR A 4 -9.98 -46.14 2.07
N THR A 5 -8.80 -46.72 1.85
CA THR A 5 -7.55 -46.33 2.53
C THR A 5 -6.51 -46.02 1.47
N GLN A 6 -5.81 -44.90 1.64
CA GLN A 6 -4.67 -44.51 0.81
C GLN A 6 -3.45 -44.27 1.71
N THR A 7 -2.25 -44.56 1.19
CA THR A 7 -0.99 -44.35 1.89
C THR A 7 -0.12 -43.41 1.09
N TYR A 8 0.32 -42.34 1.73
CA TYR A 8 1.23 -41.34 1.21
C TYR A 8 2.54 -41.43 1.99
N THR A 9 3.67 -41.17 1.34
CA THR A 9 5.00 -41.23 1.98
C THR A 9 5.80 -40.02 1.58
N ALA A 10 6.37 -39.35 2.57
CA ALA A 10 7.37 -38.30 2.38
C ALA A 10 8.71 -38.85 2.87
N ASP A 11 9.64 -39.07 1.95
CA ASP A 11 10.96 -39.59 2.29
C ASP A 11 11.89 -38.44 2.68
N PHE A 12 12.57 -38.59 3.82
CA PHE A 12 13.62 -37.66 4.22
C PHE A 12 14.88 -37.92 3.39
N PRO A 13 15.57 -36.87 2.93
CA PRO A 13 16.87 -37.03 2.28
C PRO A 13 17.86 -37.67 3.27
N THR A 14 18.79 -38.48 2.75
CA THR A 14 19.93 -38.95 3.54
C THR A 14 20.77 -37.74 3.96
N GLY A 15 20.65 -37.36 5.23
CA GLY A 15 21.18 -36.11 5.76
C GLY A 15 22.69 -36.11 6.04
N ASN A 16 23.22 -34.91 6.17
CA ASN A 16 24.57 -34.53 6.61
C ASN A 16 24.64 -34.16 8.11
N GLN A 17 23.64 -34.58 8.90
CA GLN A 17 23.37 -34.17 10.30
C GLN A 17 22.67 -32.81 10.49
N ASP A 18 22.24 -32.14 9.41
CA ASP A 18 21.39 -30.96 9.52
C ASP A 18 19.89 -31.31 9.63
N TRP A 19 19.11 -30.38 10.18
CA TRP A 19 17.65 -30.47 10.17
C TRP A 19 17.13 -30.45 8.74
N ASN A 20 16.29 -31.42 8.41
CA ASN A 20 15.69 -31.57 7.10
C ASN A 20 14.17 -31.64 7.22
N ARG A 21 13.46 -31.21 6.16
CA ARG A 21 12.01 -31.30 6.05
C ARG A 21 11.61 -32.25 4.92
N ALA A 22 10.51 -32.96 5.12
CA ALA A 22 9.84 -33.74 4.09
C ALA A 22 8.34 -33.43 4.14
N ALA A 23 7.71 -33.33 2.98
CA ALA A 23 6.29 -33.05 2.85
C ALA A 23 5.68 -33.89 1.74
N VAL A 24 4.40 -34.23 1.89
CA VAL A 24 3.60 -34.88 0.85
C VAL A 24 2.22 -34.22 0.83
N SER A 25 1.74 -33.88 -0.35
CA SER A 25 0.37 -33.40 -0.52
C SER A 25 -0.56 -34.60 -0.66
N ILE A 26 -1.65 -34.58 0.12
CA ILE A 26 -2.70 -35.59 0.06
C ILE A 26 -3.82 -34.97 -0.78
N GLN A 27 -4.10 -35.57 -1.94
CA GLN A 27 -5.12 -35.09 -2.88
C GLN A 27 -6.30 -36.09 -2.88
N PRO A 28 -7.22 -35.99 -1.91
CA PRO A 28 -8.24 -37.00 -1.73
C PRO A 28 -9.34 -36.85 -2.79
N SER A 29 -9.74 -37.95 -3.42
CA SER A 29 -10.86 -37.93 -4.39
C SER A 29 -12.25 -37.85 -3.74
N LYS A 30 -12.31 -37.89 -2.39
CA LYS A 30 -13.50 -37.95 -1.54
C LYS A 30 -13.17 -37.34 -0.16
N PRO A 31 -14.16 -36.90 0.64
CA PRO A 31 -13.91 -36.41 2.00
C PRO A 31 -13.10 -37.40 2.85
N ILE A 32 -12.12 -36.89 3.60
CA ILE A 32 -11.27 -37.70 4.48
C ILE A 32 -11.96 -37.87 5.83
N ASP A 33 -12.21 -39.13 6.22
CA ASP A 33 -12.82 -39.44 7.52
C ASP A 33 -11.79 -39.58 8.66
N LYS A 34 -10.54 -39.98 8.35
CA LYS A 34 -9.45 -40.20 9.32
C LYS A 34 -8.08 -40.09 8.65
N ILE A 35 -7.09 -39.54 9.36
CA ILE A 35 -5.68 -39.55 8.96
C ILE A 35 -4.86 -40.18 10.08
N ASP A 36 -4.10 -41.23 9.75
CA ASP A 36 -3.09 -41.82 10.64
C ASP A 36 -1.70 -41.40 10.15
N ILE A 37 -0.92 -40.76 11.03
CA ILE A 37 0.44 -40.29 10.70
C ILE A 37 1.45 -41.12 11.49
N SER A 38 2.52 -41.56 10.83
CA SER A 38 3.58 -42.36 11.45
C SER A 38 4.95 -41.93 10.92
N ALA A 39 5.87 -41.60 11.83
CA ALA A 39 7.28 -41.45 11.51
C ALA A 39 7.95 -42.83 11.59
N VAL A 40 8.60 -43.27 10.51
CA VAL A 40 9.11 -44.64 10.38
C VAL A 40 10.61 -44.62 10.13
N PHE A 41 11.39 -45.09 11.10
CA PHE A 41 12.80 -45.43 10.92
C PHE A 41 12.92 -46.94 10.63
N ARG A 42 13.23 -47.31 9.39
CA ARG A 42 13.25 -48.71 8.92
C ARG A 42 14.36 -48.97 7.91
N GLY A 43 14.66 -50.25 7.66
CA GLY A 43 15.72 -50.68 6.74
C GLY A 43 16.97 -51.16 7.49
N ASN A 44 18.14 -51.09 6.85
CA ASN A 44 19.42 -51.49 7.45
C ASN A 44 20.15 -50.33 8.16
N TYR A 45 19.47 -49.21 8.39
CA TYR A 45 20.05 -48.03 9.05
C TYR A 45 20.21 -48.28 10.57
N THR A 46 21.36 -47.91 11.12
CA THR A 46 21.68 -47.99 12.56
C THR A 46 21.87 -46.59 13.12
N GLY A 47 21.35 -46.29 14.32
CA GLY A 47 21.56 -44.99 14.98
C GLY A 47 20.30 -44.41 15.63
N THR A 48 20.32 -43.11 15.89
CA THR A 48 19.21 -42.33 16.47
C THR A 48 18.73 -41.30 15.45
N VAL A 49 17.42 -41.14 15.31
CA VAL A 49 16.79 -40.06 14.54
C VAL A 49 15.98 -39.18 15.51
N TRP A 50 16.07 -37.87 15.32
CA TRP A 50 15.31 -36.88 16.06
C TRP A 50 14.26 -36.28 15.12
N PHE A 51 13.04 -36.13 15.62
CA PHE A 51 11.96 -35.42 14.93
C PHE A 51 11.61 -34.20 15.76
N ASP A 52 11.56 -33.04 15.12
CA ASP A 52 11.17 -31.79 15.78
C ASP A 52 9.64 -31.67 15.83
N ALA A 53 9.00 -31.67 14.65
CA ALA A 53 7.56 -31.55 14.52
C ALA A 53 7.00 -32.34 13.34
N ILE A 54 5.72 -32.69 13.44
CA ILE A 54 4.90 -33.21 12.34
C ILE A 54 3.68 -32.29 12.25
N ARG A 55 3.38 -31.81 11.05
CA ARG A 55 2.26 -30.91 10.80
C ARG A 55 1.35 -31.47 9.72
N LEU A 56 0.05 -31.39 9.96
CA LEU A 56 -1.00 -31.62 8.96
C LEU A 56 -1.68 -30.28 8.73
N MET A 57 -1.74 -29.84 7.48
CA MET A 57 -2.38 -28.58 7.09
C MET A 57 -3.42 -28.87 6.02
N GLU A 58 -4.50 -28.10 6.03
CA GLU A 58 -5.42 -28.01 4.91
C GLU A 58 -4.76 -27.14 3.83
N GLY A 59 -4.86 -27.58 2.57
CA GLY A 59 -4.19 -26.96 1.42
C GLY A 59 -2.76 -27.43 1.16
N ASN A 60 -2.22 -27.09 -0.01
CA ASN A 60 -0.81 -27.20 -0.33
C ASN A 60 -0.03 -25.96 0.14
N VAL A 61 1.15 -26.18 0.71
CA VAL A 61 2.06 -25.10 1.13
C VAL A 61 3.49 -25.34 0.65
N VAL A 62 3.63 -26.23 -0.34
CA VAL A 62 4.92 -26.67 -0.85
C VAL A 62 5.27 -25.89 -2.11
N THR A 63 6.24 -25.00 -1.98
CA THR A 63 7.00 -24.47 -3.11
C THR A 63 8.18 -25.39 -3.46
N LYS A 64 8.50 -25.51 -4.75
CA LYS A 64 9.63 -26.33 -5.24
C LYS A 64 10.57 -25.48 -6.07
N ASN A 65 11.85 -25.52 -5.70
CA ASN A 65 12.91 -24.82 -6.43
C ASN A 65 13.78 -25.84 -7.16
N LYS A 66 14.07 -25.58 -8.44
CA LYS A 66 15.12 -26.27 -9.19
C LYS A 66 16.32 -25.35 -9.32
N TYR A 67 17.50 -25.89 -9.08
CA TYR A 67 18.75 -25.16 -9.20
C TYR A 67 19.43 -25.48 -10.53
N ASP A 68 20.35 -24.61 -10.94
CA ASP A 68 21.28 -24.89 -12.02
C ASP A 68 22.16 -26.13 -11.73
N ALA A 69 22.94 -26.57 -12.71
CA ALA A 69 23.77 -27.77 -12.58
C ALA A 69 24.84 -27.65 -11.47
N SER A 70 25.20 -26.42 -11.07
CA SER A 70 26.17 -26.15 -10.00
C SER A 70 25.51 -26.06 -8.62
N GLY A 71 24.18 -25.99 -8.54
CA GLY A 71 23.43 -25.80 -7.30
C GLY A 71 23.43 -24.36 -6.77
N ASN A 72 23.87 -23.39 -7.57
CA ASN A 72 24.11 -22.01 -7.14
C ASN A 72 22.87 -21.12 -7.28
N TYR A 73 22.09 -21.29 -8.36
CA TYR A 73 21.01 -20.38 -8.71
C TYR A 73 19.70 -21.12 -8.97
N VAL A 74 18.58 -20.55 -8.52
CA VAL A 74 17.23 -21.10 -8.74
C VAL A 74 16.78 -20.79 -10.17
N THR A 75 16.62 -21.80 -11.02
CA THR A 75 16.24 -21.67 -12.44
C THR A 75 14.74 -21.88 -12.68
N GLU A 76 14.06 -22.54 -11.75
CA GLU A 76 12.62 -22.78 -11.80
C GLU A 76 12.05 -22.75 -10.38
N GLU A 77 10.97 -22.01 -10.20
CA GLU A 77 10.17 -22.01 -8.98
C GLU A 77 8.76 -22.47 -9.33
N VAL A 78 8.26 -23.45 -8.60
CA VAL A 78 6.90 -23.97 -8.71
C VAL A 78 6.17 -23.63 -7.43
N ASP A 79 5.07 -22.90 -7.55
CA ASP A 79 4.25 -22.50 -6.40
C ASP A 79 3.32 -23.62 -5.91
N GLU A 80 2.52 -23.30 -4.89
CA GLU A 80 1.61 -24.21 -4.23
C GLU A 80 0.53 -24.78 -5.17
N GLU A 81 0.16 -24.06 -6.22
CA GLU A 81 -0.83 -24.46 -7.22
C GLU A 81 -0.19 -25.15 -8.44
N GLY A 82 1.15 -25.20 -8.49
CA GLY A 82 1.90 -25.81 -9.58
C GLY A 82 2.24 -24.85 -10.73
N TYR A 83 2.00 -23.55 -10.56
CA TYR A 83 2.40 -22.54 -11.55
C TYR A 83 3.91 -22.33 -11.51
N VAL A 84 4.50 -22.10 -12.67
CA VAL A 84 5.96 -22.17 -12.86
C VAL A 84 6.52 -20.82 -13.29
N ALA A 85 7.39 -20.24 -12.47
CA ALA A 85 8.26 -19.13 -12.86
C ALA A 85 9.65 -19.66 -13.22
N LYS A 86 10.34 -19.01 -14.16
CA LYS A 86 11.68 -19.43 -14.64
C LYS A 86 12.67 -18.29 -14.66
N LYS A 87 13.93 -18.60 -14.39
CA LYS A 87 15.05 -17.65 -14.41
C LYS A 87 16.24 -18.26 -15.13
N ASN A 88 16.96 -17.45 -15.89
CA ASN A 88 18.21 -17.83 -16.54
C ASN A 88 19.31 -16.87 -16.11
N TYR A 89 20.51 -17.41 -15.88
CA TYR A 89 21.65 -16.64 -15.38
C TYR A 89 22.85 -16.78 -16.29
N ASP A 90 23.76 -15.82 -16.22
CA ASP A 90 25.12 -15.99 -16.73
C ASP A 90 26.02 -16.75 -15.74
N ALA A 91 27.31 -16.85 -16.06
CA ALA A 91 28.28 -17.61 -15.26
C ALA A 91 28.63 -16.97 -13.90
N VAL A 92 28.35 -15.67 -13.71
CA VAL A 92 28.64 -14.93 -12.47
C VAL A 92 27.38 -14.64 -11.65
N GLY A 93 26.20 -15.03 -12.15
CA GLY A 93 24.92 -14.96 -11.45
C GLY A 93 24.05 -13.77 -11.82
N ASN A 94 24.39 -13.04 -12.89
CA ASN A 94 23.52 -12.00 -13.40
C ASN A 94 22.30 -12.64 -14.08
N LEU A 95 21.11 -12.11 -13.82
CA LEU A 95 19.86 -12.61 -14.40
C LEU A 95 19.81 -12.21 -15.89
N LEU A 96 19.79 -13.15 -16.83
CA LEU A 96 19.68 -12.85 -18.26
C LEU A 96 18.24 -12.72 -18.73
N SER A 97 17.35 -13.51 -18.14
CA SER A 97 15.92 -13.43 -18.41
C SER A 97 15.12 -14.05 -17.27
N GLU A 98 13.92 -13.54 -17.03
CA GLU A 98 12.92 -14.21 -16.21
C GLU A 98 11.59 -14.35 -16.94
N TYR A 99 10.84 -15.37 -16.56
CA TYR A 99 9.48 -15.65 -17.02
C TYR A 99 8.59 -15.73 -15.79
N ASP A 100 7.52 -14.94 -15.80
CA ASP A 100 6.46 -15.07 -14.81
C ASP A 100 5.66 -16.37 -15.01
N LYS A 101 4.64 -16.57 -14.17
CA LYS A 101 3.82 -17.79 -14.16
C LYS A 101 2.90 -17.89 -15.38
N LYS A 102 2.64 -16.78 -16.08
CA LYS A 102 1.93 -16.72 -17.38
C LYS A 102 2.87 -16.86 -18.58
N GLY A 103 4.18 -16.88 -18.35
CA GLY A 103 5.21 -16.96 -19.38
C GLY A 103 5.59 -15.63 -20.01
N ASN A 104 5.16 -14.49 -19.46
CA ASN A 104 5.64 -13.18 -19.89
C ASN A 104 7.12 -13.05 -19.52
N LYS A 105 7.90 -12.48 -20.44
CA LYS A 105 9.35 -12.47 -20.37
C LYS A 105 9.89 -11.08 -20.04
N LYS A 106 10.86 -11.01 -19.13
CA LYS A 106 11.77 -9.87 -18.98
C LYS A 106 13.18 -10.31 -19.38
N GLU A 107 13.91 -9.44 -20.09
CA GLU A 107 15.29 -9.68 -20.51
C GLU A 107 16.22 -8.60 -19.97
N TYR A 108 17.42 -9.00 -19.59
CA TYR A 108 18.41 -8.11 -19.01
C TYR A 108 19.72 -8.26 -19.78
N THR A 109 20.41 -7.14 -20.00
CA THR A 109 21.77 -7.13 -20.54
C THR A 109 22.66 -6.31 -19.63
N TYR A 110 23.93 -6.69 -19.56
CA TYR A 110 24.90 -6.09 -18.66
C TYR A 110 26.08 -5.51 -19.44
N ASP A 111 26.75 -4.52 -18.86
CA ASP A 111 28.04 -4.06 -19.34
C ASP A 111 29.19 -4.98 -18.90
N LEU A 112 30.42 -4.66 -19.30
CA LEU A 112 31.60 -5.47 -18.95
C LEU A 112 31.98 -5.44 -17.46
N SER A 113 31.29 -4.62 -16.66
CA SER A 113 31.46 -4.50 -15.21
C SER A 113 30.26 -5.10 -14.46
N ASP A 114 29.46 -5.95 -15.11
CA ASP A 114 28.28 -6.62 -14.56
C ASP A 114 27.18 -5.66 -14.07
N ARG A 115 27.11 -4.44 -14.63
CA ARG A 115 26.05 -3.47 -14.32
C ARG A 115 24.93 -3.56 -15.34
N LEU A 116 23.68 -3.49 -14.88
CA LEU A 116 22.49 -3.59 -15.74
C LEU A 116 22.48 -2.46 -16.78
N LYS A 117 22.62 -2.81 -18.07
CA LYS A 117 22.66 -1.87 -19.19
C LYS A 117 21.31 -1.69 -19.86
N GLN A 118 20.52 -2.76 -19.95
CA GLN A 118 19.19 -2.70 -20.52
C GLN A 118 18.28 -3.74 -19.87
N LEU A 119 17.05 -3.33 -19.58
CA LEU A 119 15.90 -4.17 -19.33
C LEU A 119 14.96 -4.11 -20.55
N LEU A 120 14.42 -5.24 -20.99
CA LEU A 120 13.37 -5.32 -22.02
C LEU A 120 12.19 -6.11 -21.48
N LEU A 121 11.01 -5.51 -21.53
CA LEU A 121 9.76 -6.07 -21.02
C LEU A 121 8.95 -6.77 -22.11
N ALA A 122 7.97 -7.59 -21.70
CA ALA A 122 7.12 -8.37 -22.60
C ALA A 122 6.31 -7.52 -23.59
N ASN A 123 5.96 -6.28 -23.23
CA ASN A 123 5.25 -5.34 -24.12
C ASN A 123 6.18 -4.63 -25.14
N GLY A 124 7.49 -4.92 -25.10
CA GLY A 124 8.52 -4.33 -25.94
C GLY A 124 9.06 -2.99 -25.46
N THR A 125 8.62 -2.47 -24.32
CA THR A 125 9.26 -1.31 -23.66
C THR A 125 10.62 -1.73 -23.12
N SER A 126 11.64 -0.90 -23.32
CA SER A 126 12.97 -1.07 -22.77
C SER A 126 13.35 0.06 -21.82
N VAL A 127 14.18 -0.25 -20.83
CA VAL A 127 14.83 0.73 -19.96
C VAL A 127 16.33 0.58 -20.14
N ASN A 128 17.00 1.66 -20.53
CA ASN A 128 18.42 1.66 -20.85
C ASN A 128 19.17 2.52 -19.84
N TYR A 129 20.32 2.05 -19.36
CA TYR A 129 21.11 2.71 -18.34
C TYR A 129 22.53 2.96 -18.83
N ASP A 130 23.02 4.17 -18.58
CA ASP A 130 24.41 4.55 -18.82
C ASP A 130 25.08 4.93 -17.50
N TYR A 131 26.32 4.51 -17.33
CA TYR A 131 27.08 4.74 -16.10
C TYR A 131 28.40 5.46 -16.36
N ASP A 132 28.85 6.22 -15.37
CA ASP A 132 30.21 6.74 -15.36
C ASP A 132 31.24 5.64 -14.97
N LEU A 133 32.52 6.04 -14.92
CA LEU A 133 33.63 5.16 -14.53
C LEU A 133 33.62 4.77 -13.05
N ASN A 134 32.89 5.51 -12.20
CA ASN A 134 32.79 5.25 -10.76
C ASN A 134 31.64 4.29 -10.41
N GLY A 135 30.70 4.07 -11.34
CA GLY A 135 29.51 3.25 -11.08
C GLY A 135 28.21 4.03 -11.03
N ASN A 136 28.24 5.36 -11.11
CA ASN A 136 27.05 6.17 -10.93
C ASN A 136 26.23 6.19 -12.23
N MET A 137 24.90 6.02 -12.12
CA MET A 137 23.99 6.03 -13.26
C MET A 137 23.84 7.45 -13.81
N THR A 138 24.42 7.75 -14.96
CA THR A 138 24.39 9.07 -15.60
C THR A 138 23.17 9.32 -16.47
N SER A 139 22.56 8.27 -17.01
CA SER A 139 21.34 8.37 -17.79
C SER A 139 20.45 7.15 -17.63
N LYS A 140 19.14 7.39 -17.69
CA LYS A 140 18.10 6.37 -17.80
C LYS A 140 17.20 6.75 -18.97
N VAL A 141 17.02 5.86 -19.93
CA VAL A 141 16.14 6.06 -21.10
C VAL A 141 15.10 4.96 -21.17
N ILE A 142 13.85 5.32 -20.89
CA ILE A 142 12.69 4.44 -21.12
C ILE A 142 12.27 4.63 -22.57
N GLN A 143 12.25 3.57 -23.36
CA GLN A 143 11.87 3.60 -24.76
C GLN A 143 10.78 2.57 -25.04
N THR A 144 9.64 3.03 -25.54
CA THR A 144 8.49 2.18 -25.87
C THR A 144 8.65 1.52 -27.23
N SER A 145 7.89 0.45 -27.46
CA SER A 145 7.91 -0.29 -28.73
C SER A 145 7.43 0.52 -29.94
N ASP A 146 6.65 1.59 -29.71
CA ASP A 146 6.23 2.55 -30.74
C ASP A 146 7.24 3.70 -30.98
N GLY A 147 8.40 3.66 -30.30
CA GLY A 147 9.53 4.57 -30.52
C GLY A 147 9.49 5.88 -29.73
N GLN A 148 8.52 6.08 -28.83
CA GLN A 148 8.57 7.18 -27.86
C GLN A 148 9.65 6.92 -26.81
N SER A 149 10.19 7.99 -26.22
CA SER A 149 11.23 7.87 -25.20
C SER A 149 11.14 8.94 -24.11
N GLN A 150 11.46 8.55 -22.88
CA GLN A 150 11.68 9.44 -21.74
C GLN A 150 13.13 9.34 -21.33
N THR A 151 13.83 10.47 -21.25
CA THR A 151 15.24 10.52 -20.86
C THR A 151 15.38 11.25 -19.53
N PHE A 152 16.07 10.60 -18.61
CA PHE A 152 16.53 11.18 -17.36
C PHE A 152 18.05 11.28 -17.40
N ALA A 153 18.58 12.39 -16.91
CA ALA A 153 20.03 12.59 -16.77
C ALA A 153 20.38 12.94 -15.34
N TYR A 154 21.47 12.36 -14.85
CA TYR A 154 21.93 12.51 -13.48
C TYR A 154 23.36 13.01 -13.46
N SER A 155 23.68 13.89 -12.52
CA SER A 155 25.03 14.37 -12.28
C SER A 155 25.41 14.19 -10.82
N TYR A 156 26.66 13.84 -10.59
CA TYR A 156 27.19 13.51 -9.27
C TYR A 156 28.36 14.41 -8.91
N ASP A 157 28.57 14.62 -7.61
CA ASP A 157 29.81 15.21 -7.13
C ASP A 157 30.99 14.22 -7.16
N ALA A 158 32.18 14.68 -6.79
CA ALA A 158 33.40 13.86 -6.78
C ALA A 158 33.35 12.66 -5.80
N THR A 159 32.37 12.63 -4.89
CA THR A 159 32.16 11.56 -3.91
C THR A 159 31.01 10.62 -4.30
N GLY A 160 30.36 10.85 -5.45
CA GLY A 160 29.28 10.01 -5.96
C GLY A 160 27.87 10.42 -5.49
N LYS A 161 27.69 11.63 -4.94
CA LYS A 161 26.37 12.09 -4.47
C LYS A 161 25.61 12.82 -5.55
N LEU A 162 24.30 12.56 -5.65
CA LEU A 162 23.44 13.08 -6.69
C LEU A 162 23.19 14.59 -6.54
N ILE A 163 23.87 15.41 -7.33
CA ILE A 163 23.74 16.88 -7.27
C ILE A 163 22.72 17.44 -8.25
N LYS A 164 22.35 16.70 -9.29
CA LYS A 164 21.40 17.16 -10.31
C LYS A 164 20.67 16.02 -10.98
N THR A 165 19.35 16.15 -11.10
CA THR A 165 18.48 15.34 -11.95
C THR A 165 17.84 16.24 -13.00
N VAL A 166 17.80 15.77 -14.25
CA VAL A 166 17.05 16.40 -15.35
C VAL A 166 16.03 15.41 -15.85
N GLY A 167 14.74 15.75 -15.75
CA GLY A 167 13.64 14.93 -16.22
C GLY A 167 13.29 15.14 -17.71
N PRO A 168 12.28 14.42 -18.21
CA PRO A 168 11.93 14.39 -19.64
C PRO A 168 11.34 15.70 -20.16
N LEU A 169 10.93 16.64 -19.29
CA LEU A 169 10.48 17.97 -19.67
C LEU A 169 11.58 19.04 -19.53
N ASN A 170 12.83 18.61 -19.28
CA ASN A 170 13.95 19.46 -18.85
C ASN A 170 13.70 20.16 -17.51
N ASP A 171 12.79 19.61 -16.71
CA ASP A 171 12.65 19.91 -15.29
C ASP A 171 13.95 19.55 -14.56
N VAL A 172 14.40 20.42 -13.66
CA VAL A 172 15.71 20.29 -13.00
C VAL A 172 15.53 20.31 -11.50
N THR A 173 15.97 19.24 -10.86
CA THR A 173 16.15 19.18 -9.41
C THR A 173 17.63 19.21 -9.08
N THR A 174 18.06 20.04 -8.13
CA THR A 174 19.46 20.06 -7.66
C THR A 174 19.55 19.83 -6.16
N ASN A 175 20.55 19.09 -5.71
CA ASN A 175 20.83 18.87 -4.30
C ASN A 175 22.20 19.44 -3.90
N GLU A 176 22.29 19.92 -2.67
CA GLU A 176 23.53 20.36 -2.04
C GLU A 176 23.73 19.56 -0.74
N TYR A 177 24.99 19.23 -0.45
CA TYR A 177 25.38 18.41 0.69
C TYR A 177 26.43 19.14 1.55
N ASP A 178 26.44 18.88 2.85
CA ASP A 178 27.52 19.31 3.74
C ASP A 178 28.76 18.40 3.62
N ALA A 179 29.82 18.74 4.38
CA ALA A 179 31.08 18.00 4.36
C ALA A 179 30.99 16.58 4.96
N ASN A 180 29.99 16.32 5.80
CA ASN A 180 29.72 15.00 6.36
C ASN A 180 28.83 14.16 5.43
N GLY A 181 28.17 14.84 4.48
CA GLY A 181 27.35 14.22 3.49
C GLY A 181 25.87 14.31 3.68
N ASN A 182 25.42 15.11 4.63
CA ASN A 182 24.00 15.31 4.85
C ASN A 182 23.45 16.26 3.78
N LYS A 183 22.27 15.98 3.25
CA LYS A 183 21.60 16.82 2.26
C LYS A 183 21.10 18.10 2.93
N ILE A 184 21.67 19.25 2.58
CA ILE A 184 21.32 20.54 3.22
C ILE A 184 20.32 21.36 2.42
N LYS A 185 20.18 21.08 1.12
CA LYS A 185 19.26 21.82 0.26
C LYS A 185 18.86 21.02 -0.97
N THR A 186 17.58 21.09 -1.32
CA THR A 186 17.03 20.67 -2.60
C THR A 186 16.37 21.88 -3.26
N VAL A 187 16.63 22.09 -4.55
CA VAL A 187 15.92 23.06 -5.40
C VAL A 187 15.06 22.26 -6.36
N LEU A 188 13.75 22.48 -6.30
CA LEU A 188 12.74 21.83 -7.13
C LEU A 188 12.61 22.56 -8.49
N PRO A 189 12.05 21.93 -9.53
CA PRO A 189 11.93 22.51 -10.86
C PRO A 189 11.27 23.90 -10.94
N LYS A 190 10.29 24.18 -10.07
CA LYS A 190 9.60 25.48 -9.97
C LYS A 190 10.42 26.55 -9.25
N GLY A 191 11.60 26.21 -8.75
CA GLY A 191 12.52 27.08 -8.03
C GLY A 191 12.34 27.07 -6.50
N ASN A 192 11.35 26.34 -6.00
CA ASN A 192 11.15 26.15 -4.56
C ASN A 192 12.32 25.41 -3.93
N THR A 193 12.64 25.75 -2.68
CA THR A 193 13.78 25.18 -1.96
C THR A 193 13.33 24.54 -0.65
N ILE A 194 13.82 23.34 -0.40
CA ILE A 194 13.68 22.61 0.86
C ILE A 194 15.07 22.52 1.47
N GLN A 195 15.23 22.89 2.73
CA GLN A 195 16.54 23.02 3.36
C GLN A 195 16.55 22.39 4.74
N TRP A 196 17.65 21.71 5.05
CA TRP A 196 17.86 21.04 6.32
C TRP A 196 19.09 21.58 7.02
N THR A 197 19.01 21.67 8.35
CA THR A 197 20.19 21.79 9.20
C THR A 197 20.25 20.57 10.11
N TYR A 198 21.44 20.23 10.57
CA TYR A 198 21.68 19.05 11.38
C TYR A 198 22.27 19.43 12.74
N ASP A 199 21.96 18.64 13.76
CA ASP A 199 22.61 18.75 15.06
C ASP A 199 24.00 18.09 15.06
N GLY A 200 24.71 18.14 16.19
CA GLY A 200 26.06 17.56 16.30
C GLY A 200 26.13 16.03 16.17
N ALA A 201 25.00 15.34 16.06
CA ALA A 201 24.88 13.90 15.85
C ALA A 201 24.25 13.56 14.48
N GLU A 202 24.25 14.51 13.53
CA GLU A 202 23.75 14.34 12.15
C GLU A 202 22.25 14.04 12.06
N ARG A 203 21.47 14.52 13.03
CA ARG A 203 20.00 14.43 13.02
C ARG A 203 19.41 15.75 12.57
N VAL A 204 18.30 15.72 11.82
CA VAL A 204 17.63 16.93 11.31
C VAL A 204 17.23 17.83 12.49
N LYS A 205 17.74 19.05 12.53
CA LYS A 205 17.44 20.04 13.57
C LYS A 205 16.40 21.05 13.12
N THR A 206 16.44 21.45 11.85
CA THR A 206 15.50 22.43 11.30
C THR A 206 15.22 22.11 9.84
N VAL A 207 13.95 22.21 9.45
CA VAL A 207 13.49 22.21 8.06
C VAL A 207 13.04 23.63 7.70
N SER A 208 13.51 24.14 6.56
CA SER A 208 13.08 25.43 6.00
C SER A 208 12.54 25.26 4.59
N TYR A 209 11.52 26.04 4.25
CA TYR A 209 11.00 26.17 2.89
C TYR A 209 11.29 27.58 2.39
N ASN A 210 11.93 27.73 1.23
CA ASN A 210 12.24 29.03 0.65
C ASN A 210 13.01 29.96 1.62
N ASN A 211 13.98 29.40 2.36
CA ASN A 211 14.76 30.05 3.42
C ASN A 211 13.95 30.50 4.65
N VAL A 212 12.70 30.06 4.79
CA VAL A 212 11.85 30.33 5.95
C VAL A 212 11.83 29.09 6.84
N PRO A 213 12.40 29.14 8.06
CA PRO A 213 12.33 28.04 9.01
C PRO A 213 10.88 27.66 9.31
N TYR A 214 10.58 26.36 9.25
CA TYR A 214 9.22 25.84 9.33
C TYR A 214 9.05 24.87 10.51
N TYR A 215 9.97 23.91 10.65
CA TYR A 215 9.99 22.97 11.78
C TYR A 215 11.33 22.98 12.50
N GLU A 216 11.29 22.88 13.83
CA GLU A 216 12.47 22.66 14.68
C GLU A 216 12.30 21.36 15.49
N PHE A 217 13.33 20.51 15.47
CA PHE A 217 13.32 19.19 16.07
C PHE A 217 14.27 19.14 17.27
N SER A 218 13.90 18.36 18.29
CA SER A 218 14.77 18.04 19.42
C SER A 218 14.77 16.55 19.71
N TYR A 219 15.87 16.06 20.28
CA TYR A 219 16.08 14.63 20.50
C TYR A 219 16.72 14.37 21.85
N ASP A 220 16.52 13.18 22.39
CA ASP A 220 17.26 12.67 23.52
C ASP A 220 18.65 12.13 23.11
N LYS A 221 19.37 11.52 24.06
CA LYS A 221 20.69 10.92 23.83
C LYS A 221 20.64 9.59 23.08
N ASN A 222 19.49 8.93 23.05
CA ASN A 222 19.28 7.65 22.37
C ASN A 222 18.85 7.85 20.90
N GLY A 223 18.54 9.09 20.49
CA GLY A 223 18.08 9.38 19.14
C GLY A 223 16.57 9.56 19.03
N ASN A 224 15.82 9.41 20.13
CA ASN A 224 14.37 9.53 20.09
C ASN A 224 13.99 11.01 19.94
N GLU A 225 13.08 11.31 19.01
CA GLU A 225 12.57 12.66 18.78
C GLU A 225 11.65 13.10 19.92
N LEU A 226 12.09 14.06 20.72
CA LEU A 226 11.36 14.55 21.89
C LEU A 226 10.32 15.61 21.52
N SER A 227 10.59 16.43 20.50
CA SER A 227 9.64 17.46 20.09
C SER A 227 9.80 17.91 18.65
N VAL A 228 8.68 18.29 18.04
CA VAL A 228 8.63 19.08 16.80
C VAL A 228 7.91 20.39 17.09
N LYS A 229 8.57 21.51 16.86
CA LYS A 229 7.98 22.84 16.98
C LYS A 229 7.66 23.37 15.60
N TYR A 230 6.39 23.69 15.36
CA TYR A 230 5.98 24.41 14.17
C TYR A 230 6.26 25.91 14.38
N LEU A 231 7.22 26.45 13.64
CA LEU A 231 7.75 27.79 13.88
C LEU A 231 6.80 28.91 13.44
N LYS A 232 5.82 28.62 12.58
CA LYS A 232 4.88 29.62 12.06
C LYS A 232 3.91 30.12 13.12
N ASP A 233 3.42 29.25 14.00
CA ASP A 233 2.49 29.60 15.07
C ASP A 233 3.00 29.27 16.49
N GLY A 234 4.17 28.61 16.58
CA GLY A 234 4.81 28.25 17.84
C GLY A 234 4.23 27.01 18.52
N THR A 235 3.30 26.30 17.89
CA THR A 235 2.77 25.03 18.40
C THR A 235 3.88 23.97 18.47
N THR A 236 3.75 23.04 19.42
CA THR A 236 4.77 22.02 19.67
C THR A 236 4.12 20.67 19.92
N LYS A 237 4.55 19.67 19.15
CA LYS A 237 4.31 18.25 19.39
C LYS A 237 5.40 17.73 20.32
N THR A 238 5.04 16.97 21.36
CA THR A 238 6.00 16.43 22.34
C THR A 238 5.81 14.94 22.53
N ARG A 239 6.91 14.20 22.67
CA ARG A 239 6.95 12.73 22.85
C ARG A 239 7.75 12.36 24.09
N THR A 240 7.30 11.32 24.79
CA THR A 240 8.03 10.69 25.90
C THR A 240 8.21 9.21 25.64
N PHE A 241 9.40 8.70 25.94
CA PHE A 241 9.78 7.31 25.71
C PHE A 241 10.09 6.61 27.03
N ASP A 242 9.84 5.31 27.09
CA ASP A 242 10.29 4.47 28.20
C ASP A 242 11.79 4.10 28.08
N LYS A 243 12.30 3.31 29.04
CA LYS A 243 13.70 2.87 29.05
C LYS A 243 14.07 1.92 27.92
N ALA A 244 13.08 1.35 27.22
CA ALA A 244 13.25 0.50 26.05
C ALA A 244 13.10 1.30 24.74
N ASN A 245 13.10 2.64 24.80
CA ASN A 245 12.90 3.55 23.67
C ASN A 245 11.52 3.40 22.99
N ARG A 246 10.50 2.92 23.70
CA ARG A 246 9.14 2.83 23.18
C ARG A 246 8.37 4.11 23.52
N LEU A 247 7.62 4.65 22.55
CA LEU A 247 6.76 5.82 22.75
C LEU A 247 5.66 5.48 23.77
N VAL A 248 5.57 6.23 24.86
CA VAL A 248 4.58 6.04 25.94
C VAL A 248 3.63 7.22 26.12
N GLU A 249 4.00 8.41 25.67
CA GLU A 249 3.13 9.59 25.71
C GLU A 249 3.43 10.52 24.53
N LEU A 250 2.38 11.06 23.92
CA LEU A 250 2.48 12.10 22.90
C LEU A 250 1.42 13.17 23.16
N SER A 251 1.80 14.44 23.08
CA SER A 251 0.87 15.57 23.07
C SER A 251 1.04 16.39 21.80
N ASP A 252 -0.08 16.69 21.13
CA ASP A 252 -0.12 17.45 19.89
C ASP A 252 -1.45 18.20 19.79
N ARG A 253 -1.42 19.50 19.45
CA ARG A 253 -2.61 20.33 19.14
C ARG A 253 -3.80 20.15 20.10
N GLY A 254 -3.53 20.07 21.41
CA GLY A 254 -4.55 19.91 22.47
C GLY A 254 -4.94 18.45 22.77
N GLY A 255 -4.48 17.51 21.95
CA GLY A 255 -4.60 16.07 22.17
C GLY A 255 -3.50 15.51 23.07
N LEU A 256 -3.85 14.44 23.78
CA LEU A 256 -2.92 13.61 24.56
C LEU A 256 -3.14 12.15 24.21
N GLN A 257 -2.07 11.42 23.97
CA GLN A 257 -2.05 9.99 23.64
C GLN A 257 -1.10 9.27 24.58
N LYS A 258 -1.45 8.05 24.99
CA LYS A 258 -0.66 7.22 25.90
C LYS A 258 -0.67 5.76 25.47
N TRP A 259 0.51 5.15 25.46
CA TRP A 259 0.71 3.73 25.16
C TRP A 259 1.19 3.02 26.41
N LEU A 260 0.51 1.93 26.77
CA LEU A 260 0.88 1.07 27.87
C LEU A 260 1.31 -0.28 27.31
N TYR A 261 2.56 -0.63 27.57
CA TYR A 261 3.13 -1.94 27.25
C TYR A 261 3.31 -2.74 28.54
N PRO A 262 3.08 -4.07 28.52
CA PRO A 262 3.46 -4.94 29.63
C PRO A 262 4.96 -4.90 29.88
N THR A 263 5.39 -5.25 31.09
CA THR A 263 6.83 -5.41 31.40
C THR A 263 7.43 -6.66 30.77
N THR A 264 6.60 -7.57 30.27
CA THR A 264 6.97 -8.88 29.73
C THR A 264 6.85 -8.98 28.21
N SER A 265 6.40 -7.92 27.54
CA SER A 265 6.14 -7.93 26.09
C SER A 265 6.32 -6.53 25.50
N ASP A 266 6.67 -6.48 24.21
CA ASP A 266 6.68 -5.27 23.39
C ASP A 266 5.33 -4.95 22.76
N LYS A 267 4.36 -5.86 22.85
CA LYS A 267 3.01 -5.66 22.34
C LYS A 267 2.25 -4.61 23.14
N LEU A 268 1.52 -3.77 22.40
CA LEU A 268 0.68 -2.74 22.98
C LEU A 268 -0.47 -3.39 23.75
N GLN A 269 -0.55 -3.19 25.06
CA GLN A 269 -1.64 -3.73 25.88
C GLN A 269 -2.83 -2.77 25.90
N GLN A 270 -2.56 -1.48 26.01
CA GLN A 270 -3.59 -0.46 26.09
C GLN A 270 -3.13 0.82 25.42
N PHE A 271 -4.03 1.44 24.66
CA PHE A 271 -3.87 2.73 24.04
C PHE A 271 -4.94 3.68 24.56
N MET A 272 -4.56 4.89 24.96
CA MET A 272 -5.49 5.90 25.46
C MET A 272 -5.29 7.20 24.71
N PHE A 273 -6.37 7.91 24.43
CA PHE A 273 -6.31 9.26 23.89
C PHE A 273 -7.40 10.15 24.44
N SER A 274 -7.13 11.45 24.51
CA SER A 274 -8.07 12.46 25.00
C SER A 274 -7.89 13.81 24.31
N HIS A 275 -8.98 14.58 24.23
CA HIS A 275 -9.00 15.95 23.74
C HIS A 275 -10.09 16.73 24.51
N GLY A 276 -9.70 17.75 25.27
CA GLY A 276 -10.62 18.44 26.17
C GLY A 276 -11.26 17.47 27.18
N SER A 277 -12.59 17.36 27.18
CA SER A 277 -13.34 16.42 28.02
C SER A 277 -13.52 15.03 27.39
N PHE A 278 -13.25 14.88 26.10
CA PHE A 278 -13.35 13.59 25.41
C PHE A 278 -12.16 12.71 25.77
N SER A 279 -12.42 11.43 26.04
CA SER A 279 -11.37 10.43 26.27
C SER A 279 -11.83 9.05 25.80
N GLN A 280 -10.87 8.24 25.36
CA GLN A 280 -11.10 6.89 24.89
C GLN A 280 -9.92 6.00 25.32
N THR A 281 -10.25 4.79 25.76
CA THR A 281 -9.29 3.73 26.09
C THR A 281 -9.58 2.52 25.21
N ILE A 282 -8.54 1.97 24.61
CA ILE A 282 -8.58 0.76 23.78
C ILE A 282 -7.64 -0.27 24.40
N ASN A 283 -8.11 -1.50 24.59
CA ASN A 283 -7.30 -2.61 25.10
C ASN A 283 -7.14 -3.67 24.02
N TYR A 284 -5.96 -4.29 23.98
CA TYR A 284 -5.60 -5.32 23.01
C TYR A 284 -5.23 -6.62 23.73
N GLN A 285 -5.61 -7.74 23.14
CA GLN A 285 -5.17 -9.08 23.55
C GLN A 285 -4.57 -9.81 22.36
N TYR A 286 -3.65 -10.71 22.65
CA TYR A 286 -2.89 -11.46 21.64
C TYR A 286 -2.92 -12.94 21.96
N ASN A 287 -2.79 -13.78 20.93
CA ASN A 287 -2.52 -15.21 21.11
C ASN A 287 -1.02 -15.47 21.36
N ALA A 288 -0.64 -16.75 21.51
CA ALA A 288 0.75 -17.15 21.76
C ALA A 288 1.70 -16.92 20.57
N LEU A 289 1.17 -16.58 19.39
CA LEU A 289 1.92 -16.20 18.19
C LEU A 289 1.94 -14.67 18.02
N ASP A 290 1.62 -13.91 19.07
CA ASP A 290 1.68 -12.46 19.07
C ASP A 290 0.73 -11.78 18.06
N GLN A 291 -0.33 -12.47 17.64
CA GLN A 291 -1.38 -11.96 16.76
C GLN A 291 -2.53 -11.35 17.58
N ASN A 292 -3.01 -10.17 17.19
CA ASN A 292 -4.07 -9.46 17.92
C ASN A 292 -5.44 -10.16 17.76
N THR A 293 -5.92 -10.82 18.82
CA THR A 293 -7.19 -11.58 18.80
C THR A 293 -8.38 -10.79 19.30
N VAL A 294 -8.15 -9.76 20.13
CA VAL A 294 -9.23 -8.97 20.73
C VAL A 294 -8.86 -7.49 20.75
N VAL A 295 -9.82 -6.64 20.40
CA VAL A 295 -9.79 -5.19 20.62
C VAL A 295 -11.01 -4.82 21.46
N GLN A 296 -10.84 -4.00 22.50
CA GLN A 296 -11.92 -3.53 23.37
C GLN A 296 -11.86 -2.03 23.54
N ASP A 297 -12.91 -1.32 23.12
CA ASP A 297 -13.00 0.15 23.21
C ASP A 297 -13.76 0.63 24.46
N GLY A 298 -13.89 -0.24 25.46
CA GLY A 298 -14.67 -0.02 26.68
C GLY A 298 -16.14 -0.44 26.56
N THR A 299 -16.79 -0.25 25.40
CA THR A 299 -18.20 -0.61 25.18
C THR A 299 -18.33 -1.91 24.38
N TYR A 300 -17.56 -1.99 23.29
CA TYR A 300 -17.63 -3.05 22.30
C TYR A 300 -16.36 -3.89 22.30
N THR A 301 -16.51 -5.16 21.93
CA THR A 301 -15.40 -6.10 21.77
C THR A 301 -15.37 -6.61 20.33
N TYR A 302 -14.23 -6.46 19.68
CA TYR A 302 -13.96 -6.95 18.33
C TYR A 302 -13.05 -8.18 18.44
N ARG A 303 -13.25 -9.19 17.60
CA ARG A 303 -12.50 -10.45 17.65
C ARG A 303 -11.95 -10.84 16.29
N PHE A 304 -10.73 -11.38 16.30
CA PHE A 304 -10.06 -11.93 15.14
C PHE A 304 -9.66 -13.38 15.44
N ASP A 305 -10.07 -14.28 14.57
CA ASP A 305 -9.61 -15.66 14.58
C ASP A 305 -8.73 -15.89 13.36
N TYR A 306 -7.59 -16.54 13.57
CA TYR A 306 -6.60 -16.79 12.54
C TYR A 306 -6.59 -18.26 12.13
N ASP A 307 -6.32 -18.52 10.85
CA ASP A 307 -5.97 -19.85 10.38
C ASP A 307 -4.53 -20.22 10.79
N GLU A 308 -4.14 -21.42 10.40
CA GLU A 308 -2.82 -21.98 10.67
C GLU A 308 -1.66 -21.28 9.94
N ARG A 309 -1.94 -20.49 8.90
CA ARG A 309 -0.98 -19.67 8.14
C ARG A 309 -0.91 -18.24 8.68
N GLY A 310 -1.76 -17.91 9.64
CA GLY A 310 -1.86 -16.58 10.24
C GLY A 310 -2.74 -15.61 9.46
N ASN A 311 -3.53 -16.09 8.50
CA ASN A 311 -4.55 -15.28 7.83
C ASN A 311 -5.79 -15.16 8.71
N VAL A 312 -6.50 -14.03 8.67
CA VAL A 312 -7.76 -13.90 9.41
C VAL A 312 -8.83 -14.75 8.77
N ARG A 313 -9.35 -15.73 9.51
CA ARG A 313 -10.45 -16.58 9.09
C ARG A 313 -11.80 -15.98 9.45
N THR A 314 -11.89 -15.37 10.64
CA THR A 314 -13.13 -14.75 11.12
C THR A 314 -12.81 -13.41 11.75
N PHE A 315 -13.59 -12.40 11.40
CA PHE A 315 -13.68 -11.15 12.14
C PHE A 315 -15.08 -10.98 12.70
N THR A 316 -15.20 -10.66 13.98
CA THR A 316 -16.46 -10.29 14.63
C THR A 316 -16.38 -8.83 15.06
N THR A 317 -17.32 -8.03 14.57
CA THR A 317 -17.47 -6.61 14.89
C THR A 317 -18.10 -6.43 16.28
N GLY A 318 -18.09 -5.20 16.80
CA GLY A 318 -18.63 -4.88 18.12
C GLY A 318 -20.14 -5.14 18.30
N ASN A 319 -20.94 -5.02 17.24
CA ASN A 319 -22.38 -5.34 17.28
C ASN A 319 -22.70 -6.83 16.97
N GLY A 320 -21.68 -7.67 16.85
CA GLY A 320 -21.83 -9.10 16.57
C GLY A 320 -22.01 -9.47 15.10
N ALA A 321 -22.01 -8.51 14.17
CA ALA A 321 -21.87 -8.82 12.75
C ALA A 321 -20.48 -9.45 12.48
N GLY A 322 -20.40 -10.36 11.52
CA GLY A 322 -19.20 -11.17 11.28
C GLY A 322 -18.82 -11.24 9.80
N SER A 323 -17.52 -11.38 9.55
CA SER A 323 -16.93 -11.68 8.24
C SER A 323 -16.14 -12.99 8.34
N THR A 324 -16.31 -13.89 7.38
CA THR A 324 -15.55 -15.14 7.28
C THR A 324 -14.84 -15.22 5.94
N PHE A 325 -13.58 -15.63 5.96
CA PHE A 325 -12.70 -15.73 4.79
C PHE A 325 -12.24 -17.17 4.59
N THR A 326 -12.15 -17.59 3.32
CA THR A 326 -11.39 -18.78 2.91
C THR A 326 -10.26 -18.36 1.97
N TYR A 327 -9.21 -19.17 1.89
CA TYR A 327 -8.00 -18.87 1.15
C TYR A 327 -7.64 -20.03 0.23
N ASP A 328 -7.09 -19.73 -0.95
CA ASP A 328 -6.47 -20.72 -1.82
C ASP A 328 -5.09 -21.16 -1.29
N ASP A 329 -4.44 -22.11 -1.96
CA ASP A 329 -3.15 -22.63 -1.49
C ASP A 329 -2.02 -21.58 -1.58
N ARG A 330 -2.18 -20.54 -2.41
CA ARG A 330 -1.26 -19.38 -2.47
C ARG A 330 -1.54 -18.34 -1.37
N GLY A 331 -2.60 -18.50 -0.60
CA GLY A 331 -3.01 -17.57 0.46
C GLY A 331 -3.83 -16.38 -0.05
N LEU A 332 -4.35 -16.44 -1.28
CA LEU A 332 -5.27 -15.45 -1.82
C LEU A 332 -6.69 -15.75 -1.35
N VAL A 333 -7.48 -14.72 -1.05
CA VAL A 333 -8.87 -14.89 -0.58
C VAL A 333 -9.69 -15.59 -1.66
N GLU A 334 -10.18 -16.79 -1.40
CA GLU A 334 -11.03 -17.55 -2.32
C GLU A 334 -12.51 -17.17 -2.16
N SER A 335 -12.95 -16.89 -0.93
CA SER A 335 -14.30 -16.41 -0.66
C SER A 335 -14.38 -15.52 0.59
N VAL A 336 -15.37 -14.64 0.60
CA VAL A 336 -15.77 -13.86 1.77
C VAL A 336 -17.28 -13.95 1.96
N SER A 337 -17.72 -14.11 3.21
CA SER A 337 -19.13 -14.02 3.59
C SER A 337 -19.27 -13.11 4.80
N ILE A 338 -20.17 -12.14 4.71
CA ILE A 338 -20.39 -11.09 5.70
C ILE A 338 -21.87 -11.04 6.04
N GLY A 339 -22.18 -11.07 7.34
CA GLY A 339 -23.54 -11.00 7.82
C GLY A 339 -23.68 -10.26 9.14
N THR A 340 -24.88 -9.78 9.43
CA THR A 340 -25.26 -9.24 10.74
C THR A 340 -25.34 -10.36 11.78
N ALA A 341 -25.44 -9.99 13.07
CA ALA A 341 -25.50 -10.94 14.18
C ALA A 341 -26.68 -11.92 14.11
N ASP A 342 -27.79 -11.54 13.46
CA ASP A 342 -28.98 -12.37 13.22
C ASP A 342 -28.90 -13.19 11.91
N GLY A 343 -27.77 -13.14 11.21
CA GLY A 343 -27.50 -13.94 10.01
C GLY A 343 -28.03 -13.33 8.71
N LYS A 344 -28.46 -12.06 8.70
CA LYS A 344 -28.80 -11.37 7.45
C LYS A 344 -27.53 -11.07 6.67
N GLU A 345 -27.47 -11.53 5.44
CA GLU A 345 -26.35 -11.31 4.54
C GLU A 345 -26.15 -9.83 4.22
N ILE A 346 -24.89 -9.39 4.31
CA ILE A 346 -24.43 -8.07 3.87
C ILE A 346 -23.72 -8.20 2.52
N LEU A 347 -22.84 -9.20 2.39
CA LEU A 347 -22.05 -9.54 1.21
C LEU A 347 -21.72 -11.04 1.23
N SER A 348 -21.70 -11.68 0.06
CA SER A 348 -21.14 -13.00 -0.14
C SER A 348 -20.53 -13.07 -1.54
N GLU A 349 -19.24 -13.38 -1.62
CA GLU A 349 -18.47 -13.35 -2.87
C GLU A 349 -17.45 -14.49 -2.92
N THR A 350 -17.24 -15.01 -4.12
CA THR A 350 -16.12 -15.91 -4.46
C THR A 350 -15.22 -15.26 -5.49
N TYR A 351 -13.92 -15.53 -5.38
CA TYR A 351 -12.89 -14.91 -6.20
C TYR A 351 -12.16 -15.97 -7.03
N ARG A 352 -11.75 -15.60 -8.24
CA ARG A 352 -10.87 -16.41 -9.11
C ARG A 352 -9.68 -15.57 -9.53
N TYR A 353 -8.55 -16.24 -9.73
CA TYR A 353 -7.28 -15.61 -10.03
C TYR A 353 -6.61 -16.28 -11.23
N ASP A 354 -5.79 -15.53 -11.96
CA ASP A 354 -4.86 -16.08 -12.94
C ASP A 354 -3.58 -16.61 -12.27
N GLU A 355 -2.65 -17.09 -13.09
CA GLU A 355 -1.40 -17.72 -12.65
C GLU A 355 -0.47 -16.73 -11.94
N ASN A 356 -0.51 -15.45 -12.30
CA ASN A 356 0.26 -14.39 -11.62
C ASN A 356 -0.45 -13.87 -10.35
N GLY A 357 -1.66 -14.37 -10.06
CA GLY A 357 -2.44 -13.97 -8.89
C GLY A 357 -3.36 -12.78 -9.14
N ASN A 358 -3.58 -12.37 -10.40
CA ASN A 358 -4.52 -11.31 -10.72
C ASN A 358 -5.96 -11.81 -10.61
N ARG A 359 -6.83 -11.08 -9.93
CA ARG A 359 -8.25 -11.46 -9.78
C ARG A 359 -8.97 -11.37 -11.12
N THR A 360 -9.38 -12.50 -11.69
CA THR A 360 -10.08 -12.57 -12.98
C THR A 360 -11.61 -12.54 -12.85
N LYS A 361 -12.14 -12.88 -11.68
CA LYS A 361 -13.59 -12.96 -11.47
C LYS A 361 -13.98 -12.72 -10.00
N VAL A 362 -15.08 -12.00 -9.81
CA VAL A 362 -15.88 -11.96 -8.56
C VAL A 362 -17.24 -12.54 -8.90
N GLU A 363 -17.77 -13.41 -8.05
CA GLU A 363 -19.08 -14.05 -8.26
C GLU A 363 -19.88 -14.13 -6.96
N SER A 364 -21.14 -13.69 -7.03
CA SER A 364 -22.09 -13.79 -5.92
C SER A 364 -22.79 -15.16 -5.91
N PRO A 365 -23.44 -15.57 -4.80
CA PRO A 365 -24.23 -16.80 -4.73
C PRO A 365 -25.41 -16.87 -5.71
N THR A 366 -25.89 -15.72 -6.20
CA THR A 366 -26.99 -15.64 -7.19
C THR A 366 -26.50 -15.79 -8.63
N GLY A 367 -25.19 -15.90 -8.84
CA GLY A 367 -24.56 -16.05 -10.17
C GLY A 367 -24.28 -14.72 -10.87
N GLU A 368 -24.39 -13.59 -10.17
CA GLU A 368 -23.94 -12.29 -10.67
C GLU A 368 -22.41 -12.26 -10.66
N THR A 369 -21.81 -11.73 -11.74
CA THR A 369 -20.35 -11.78 -11.90
C THR A 369 -19.76 -10.46 -12.33
N THR A 370 -18.61 -10.13 -11.77
CA THR A 370 -17.67 -9.16 -12.35
C THR A 370 -16.49 -9.93 -12.95
N VAL A 371 -16.11 -9.64 -14.19
CA VAL A 371 -15.01 -10.31 -14.90
C VAL A 371 -13.92 -9.30 -15.24
N TYR A 372 -12.67 -9.70 -15.02
CA TYR A 372 -11.49 -8.87 -15.28
C TYR A 372 -10.52 -9.55 -16.25
N ARG A 373 -9.81 -8.76 -17.04
CA ARG A 373 -8.70 -9.23 -17.88
C ARG A 373 -7.51 -8.30 -17.78
N TYR A 374 -6.34 -8.87 -18.01
CA TYR A 374 -5.06 -8.18 -17.85
C TYR A 374 -4.18 -8.35 -19.09
N ASP A 375 -3.30 -7.37 -19.33
CA ASP A 375 -2.26 -7.47 -20.34
C ASP A 375 -1.02 -8.23 -19.85
N THR A 376 0.07 -8.19 -20.63
CA THR A 376 1.33 -8.89 -20.33
C THR A 376 2.17 -8.24 -19.23
N LEU A 377 1.79 -7.03 -18.77
CA LEU A 377 2.36 -6.37 -17.60
C LEU A 377 1.38 -6.39 -16.41
N ASP A 378 0.35 -7.25 -16.49
CA ASP A 378 -0.70 -7.37 -15.49
C ASP A 378 -1.51 -6.09 -15.24
N GLN A 379 -1.59 -5.20 -16.23
CA GLN A 379 -2.46 -4.01 -16.17
C GLN A 379 -3.91 -4.41 -16.55
N LEU A 380 -4.90 -3.85 -15.86
CA LEU A 380 -6.32 -4.14 -16.10
C LEU A 380 -6.77 -3.59 -17.46
N VAL A 381 -7.10 -4.46 -18.42
CA VAL A 381 -7.56 -4.06 -19.77
C VAL A 381 -9.06 -4.19 -19.97
N GLU A 382 -9.75 -4.95 -19.12
CA GLU A 382 -11.20 -5.15 -19.21
C GLU A 382 -11.80 -5.35 -17.83
N GLU A 383 -12.94 -4.70 -17.59
CA GLU A 383 -13.86 -4.95 -16.48
C GLU A 383 -15.28 -5.11 -17.05
N GLN A 384 -15.93 -6.22 -16.76
CA GLN A 384 -17.34 -6.43 -17.10
C GLN A 384 -18.16 -6.55 -15.82
N LEU A 385 -19.04 -5.58 -15.58
CA LEU A 385 -19.90 -5.50 -14.40
C LEU A 385 -21.12 -6.44 -14.50
N PRO A 386 -21.76 -6.79 -13.37
CA PRO A 386 -22.93 -7.68 -13.35
C PRO A 386 -24.12 -7.20 -14.19
N ASP A 387 -24.26 -5.89 -14.37
CA ASP A 387 -25.34 -5.29 -15.17
C ASP A 387 -25.09 -5.36 -16.70
N GLY A 388 -24.02 -6.03 -17.12
CA GLY A 388 -23.60 -6.19 -18.52
C GLY A 388 -22.76 -5.03 -19.05
N THR A 389 -22.50 -3.98 -18.25
CA THR A 389 -21.60 -2.90 -18.63
C THR A 389 -20.18 -3.45 -18.80
N LYS A 390 -19.60 -3.26 -19.97
CA LYS A 390 -18.20 -3.58 -20.27
C LYS A 390 -17.38 -2.29 -20.31
N ILE A 391 -16.23 -2.27 -19.64
CA ILE A 391 -15.27 -1.18 -19.64
C ILE A 391 -13.93 -1.72 -20.09
N GLU A 392 -13.39 -1.17 -21.17
CA GLU A 392 -12.11 -1.57 -21.77
C GLU A 392 -11.10 -0.44 -21.64
N TYR A 393 -9.87 -0.78 -21.27
CA TYR A 393 -8.78 0.15 -21.04
C TYR A 393 -7.63 -0.14 -22.00
N ALA A 394 -7.01 0.91 -22.54
CA ALA A 394 -5.79 0.80 -23.33
C ALA A 394 -4.68 1.69 -22.77
N TYR A 395 -3.47 1.16 -22.73
CA TYR A 395 -2.28 1.82 -22.18
C TYR A 395 -1.25 2.11 -23.27
N ASP A 396 -0.40 3.12 -23.09
CA ASP A 396 0.87 3.19 -23.81
C ASP A 396 1.97 2.34 -23.15
N GLY A 397 3.15 2.32 -23.77
CA GLY A 397 4.30 1.58 -23.25
C GLY A 397 4.92 2.17 -21.96
N PHE A 398 4.45 3.33 -21.49
CA PHE A 398 4.82 3.93 -20.19
C PHE A 398 3.79 3.63 -19.09
N GLY A 399 2.72 2.88 -19.41
CA GLY A 399 1.63 2.60 -18.47
C GLY A 399 0.61 3.73 -18.34
N ASN A 400 0.57 4.71 -19.24
CA ASN A 400 -0.47 5.73 -19.21
C ASN A 400 -1.77 5.22 -19.85
N ARG A 401 -2.91 5.36 -19.16
CA ARG A 401 -4.23 4.92 -19.64
C ARG A 401 -4.79 5.87 -20.71
N LYS A 402 -4.51 5.58 -21.99
CA LYS A 402 -4.84 6.43 -23.14
C LYS A 402 -6.29 6.35 -23.62
N GLN A 403 -6.99 5.26 -23.32
CA GLN A 403 -8.37 5.11 -23.77
C GLN A 403 -9.21 4.32 -22.77
N ILE A 404 -10.46 4.74 -22.63
CA ILE A 404 -11.51 4.03 -21.91
C ILE A 404 -12.69 3.88 -22.87
N VAL A 405 -13.14 2.66 -23.10
CA VAL A 405 -14.35 2.36 -23.89
C VAL A 405 -15.38 1.72 -22.97
N LYS A 406 -16.50 2.41 -22.73
CA LYS A 406 -17.60 1.89 -21.92
C LYS A 406 -18.75 1.48 -22.84
N THR A 407 -19.10 0.20 -22.82
CA THR A 407 -20.17 -0.38 -23.63
C THR A 407 -21.28 -0.93 -22.76
N LYS A 408 -22.53 -0.50 -23.00
CA LYS A 408 -23.73 -1.04 -22.34
C LYS A 408 -24.84 -1.19 -23.38
N ASP A 409 -25.53 -2.33 -23.37
CA ASP A 409 -26.64 -2.62 -24.30
C ASP A 409 -26.29 -2.38 -25.79
N GLY A 410 -25.04 -2.65 -26.17
CA GLY A 410 -24.53 -2.45 -27.53
C GLY A 410 -24.19 -0.99 -27.91
N GLN A 411 -24.32 -0.05 -26.98
CA GLN A 411 -23.90 1.34 -27.17
C GLN A 411 -22.56 1.60 -26.46
N SER A 412 -21.62 2.23 -27.15
CA SER A 412 -20.29 2.52 -26.63
C SER A 412 -20.02 4.02 -26.54
N THR A 413 -19.43 4.45 -25.42
CA THR A 413 -18.78 5.76 -25.28
C THR A 413 -17.28 5.57 -25.18
N THR A 414 -16.52 6.46 -25.81
CA THR A 414 -15.05 6.43 -25.78
C THR A 414 -14.52 7.71 -25.18
N THR A 415 -13.66 7.58 -24.18
CA THR A 415 -12.89 8.68 -23.60
C THR A 415 -11.42 8.46 -23.96
N ASN A 416 -10.84 9.41 -24.70
CA ASN A 416 -9.42 9.40 -25.02
C ASN A 416 -8.65 10.34 -24.09
N ALA A 417 -7.48 9.92 -23.64
CA ALA A 417 -6.57 10.66 -22.80
C ALA A 417 -5.23 10.89 -23.50
N ASP A 418 -4.67 12.09 -23.32
CA ASP A 418 -3.33 12.43 -23.80
C ASP A 418 -2.41 12.75 -22.63
N TYR A 419 -1.16 12.35 -22.78
CA TYR A 419 -0.11 12.52 -21.78
C TYR A 419 1.09 13.24 -22.39
N ASN A 420 1.82 14.01 -21.58
CA ASN A 420 3.10 14.58 -22.00
C ASN A 420 4.27 13.64 -21.70
N ALA A 421 5.50 14.08 -22.01
CA ALA A 421 6.70 13.27 -21.84
C ALA A 421 7.04 12.94 -20.36
N ALA A 422 6.39 13.57 -19.38
CA ALA A 422 6.54 13.26 -17.96
C ALA A 422 5.36 12.43 -17.41
N ASN A 423 4.57 11.77 -18.26
CA ASN A 423 3.38 10.99 -17.86
C ASN A 423 2.27 11.82 -17.21
N GLN A 424 2.28 13.15 -17.37
CA GLN A 424 1.20 14.01 -16.87
C GLN A 424 0.00 13.94 -17.82
N LEU A 425 -1.19 13.68 -17.28
CA LEU A 425 -2.45 13.67 -18.04
C LEU A 425 -2.84 15.09 -18.46
N ILE A 426 -2.65 15.46 -19.73
CA ILE A 426 -2.90 16.83 -20.23
C ILE A 426 -4.26 17.00 -20.91
N ARG A 427 -4.92 15.89 -21.30
CA ARG A 427 -6.28 15.92 -21.84
C ARG A 427 -7.05 14.67 -21.40
N PHE A 428 -8.29 14.81 -20.96
CA PHE A 428 -9.21 13.70 -20.67
C PHE A 428 -10.57 13.91 -21.33
N GLY A 429 -10.85 13.18 -22.42
CA GLY A 429 -12.00 13.50 -23.27
C GLY A 429 -11.90 14.92 -23.84
N ASN A 430 -12.82 15.80 -23.49
CA ASN A 430 -12.81 17.21 -23.91
C ASN A 430 -12.15 18.15 -22.87
N GLU A 431 -11.73 17.60 -21.74
CA GLU A 431 -11.11 18.33 -20.65
C GLU A 431 -9.63 18.61 -20.94
N SER A 432 -9.19 19.84 -20.70
CA SER A 432 -7.77 20.22 -20.71
C SER A 432 -7.27 20.33 -19.28
N ILE A 433 -6.09 19.76 -19.03
CA ILE A 433 -5.49 19.68 -17.69
C ILE A 433 -4.09 20.28 -17.76
N THR A 434 -3.71 21.06 -16.75
CA THR A 434 -2.40 21.74 -16.68
C THR A 434 -1.66 21.42 -15.40
N TYR A 435 -0.33 21.57 -15.43
CA TYR A 435 0.58 21.24 -14.34
C TYR A 435 1.58 22.37 -14.13
N ASP A 436 2.11 22.48 -12.91
CA ASP A 436 3.29 23.29 -12.64
C ASP A 436 4.59 22.53 -12.98
N ALA A 437 5.72 23.22 -12.84
CA ALA A 437 7.02 22.64 -13.16
C ALA A 437 7.43 21.48 -12.24
N ASN A 438 6.88 21.39 -11.02
CA ASN A 438 7.12 20.27 -10.11
C ASN A 438 6.23 19.06 -10.43
N GLY A 439 5.31 19.19 -11.38
CA GLY A 439 4.39 18.12 -11.76
C GLY A 439 3.14 18.05 -10.89
N ASN A 440 2.75 19.15 -10.26
CA ASN A 440 1.48 19.27 -9.55
C ASN A 440 0.38 19.81 -10.48
N ARG A 441 -0.78 19.16 -10.52
CA ARG A 441 -1.92 19.61 -11.34
C ARG A 441 -2.39 20.99 -10.88
N LEU A 442 -2.52 21.94 -11.81
CA LEU A 442 -2.95 23.32 -11.54
C LEU A 442 -4.43 23.56 -11.87
N GLU A 443 -4.93 22.94 -12.94
CA GLU A 443 -6.31 23.13 -13.38
C GLU A 443 -6.79 21.91 -14.15
N ASP A 444 -8.08 21.63 -14.03
CA ASP A 444 -8.79 20.61 -14.77
C ASP A 444 -10.18 21.12 -15.25
N GLY A 445 -11.08 20.22 -15.61
CA GLY A 445 -12.41 20.56 -16.12
C GLY A 445 -13.32 21.22 -15.09
N GLN A 446 -13.06 21.00 -13.81
CA GLN A 446 -13.92 21.41 -12.69
C GLN A 446 -13.23 22.37 -11.74
N TYR A 447 -11.92 22.23 -11.54
CA TYR A 447 -11.22 22.85 -10.43
C TYR A 447 -9.89 23.50 -10.84
N GLN A 448 -9.51 24.49 -10.05
CA GLN A 448 -8.16 25.04 -9.96
C GLN A 448 -7.56 24.65 -8.61
N TYR A 449 -6.29 24.29 -8.62
CA TYR A 449 -5.56 23.71 -7.50
C TYR A 449 -4.35 24.58 -7.14
N GLU A 450 -4.19 24.89 -5.86
CA GLU A 450 -3.03 25.62 -5.36
C GLU A 450 -2.16 24.73 -4.48
N TRP A 451 -0.85 24.78 -4.69
CA TRP A 451 0.14 23.97 -3.98
C TRP A 451 1.12 24.87 -3.23
N ASN A 452 1.54 24.44 -2.05
CA ASN A 452 2.54 25.16 -1.26
C ASN A 452 3.98 24.80 -1.65
N GLU A 453 4.95 25.35 -0.92
CA GLU A 453 6.37 25.19 -1.22
C GLU A 453 6.94 23.80 -0.90
N ALA A 454 6.14 22.95 -0.26
CA ALA A 454 6.42 21.54 0.02
C ALA A 454 5.68 20.61 -0.95
N ASP A 455 5.13 21.14 -2.05
CA ASP A 455 4.31 20.41 -3.03
C ASP A 455 3.06 19.74 -2.41
N GLN A 456 2.43 20.41 -1.44
CA GLN A 456 1.17 19.95 -0.83
C GLN A 456 -0.01 20.80 -1.31
N LEU A 457 -1.13 20.16 -1.63
CA LEU A 457 -2.35 20.82 -2.10
C LEU A 457 -2.98 21.65 -0.98
N VAL A 458 -2.97 22.98 -1.07
CA VAL A 458 -3.49 23.85 0.00
C VAL A 458 -4.86 24.44 -0.27
N SER A 459 -5.31 24.50 -1.53
CA SER A 459 -6.65 25.00 -1.85
C SER A 459 -7.20 24.45 -3.16
N ILE A 460 -8.54 24.40 -3.23
CA ILE A 460 -9.29 24.03 -4.44
C ILE A 460 -10.36 25.10 -4.68
N THR A 461 -10.37 25.66 -5.89
CA THR A 461 -11.32 26.65 -6.36
C THR A 461 -12.13 26.10 -7.53
N ARG A 462 -13.45 26.30 -7.57
CA ARG A 462 -14.25 25.87 -8.72
C ARG A 462 -13.91 26.72 -9.93
N LYS A 463 -13.89 26.12 -11.11
CA LYS A 463 -13.64 26.83 -12.36
C LYS A 463 -14.67 27.95 -12.57
N GLY A 464 -14.17 29.18 -12.76
CA GLY A 464 -15.00 30.38 -12.89
C GLY A 464 -15.29 31.09 -11.56
N GLU A 465 -14.91 30.52 -10.42
CA GLU A 465 -14.90 31.19 -9.11
C GLU A 465 -13.49 31.73 -8.81
N SER A 466 -13.40 32.71 -7.89
CA SER A 466 -12.12 33.32 -7.48
C SER A 466 -11.75 33.02 -6.03
N THR A 467 -12.62 32.32 -5.31
CA THR A 467 -12.46 32.04 -3.88
C THR A 467 -12.41 30.53 -3.69
N PRO A 468 -11.39 29.99 -3.00
CA PRO A 468 -11.33 28.57 -2.73
C PRO A 468 -12.51 28.15 -1.85
N PHE A 469 -13.15 27.06 -2.24
CA PHE A 469 -14.23 26.45 -1.45
C PHE A 469 -13.69 25.35 -0.53
N VAL A 470 -12.48 24.85 -0.80
CA VAL A 470 -11.73 23.93 0.08
C VAL A 470 -10.35 24.49 0.36
N THR A 471 -9.90 24.39 1.61
CA THR A 471 -8.50 24.64 2.00
C THR A 471 -7.97 23.57 2.94
N TYR A 472 -6.67 23.31 2.88
CA TYR A 472 -6.01 22.27 3.68
C TYR A 472 -4.81 22.81 4.47
N GLN A 473 -4.47 22.15 5.57
CA GLN A 473 -3.22 22.34 6.31
C GLN A 473 -2.57 20.99 6.63
N TYR A 474 -1.25 20.97 6.78
CA TYR A 474 -0.43 19.76 6.92
C TYR A 474 0.52 19.83 8.12
N ASP A 475 0.89 18.68 8.66
CA ASP A 475 1.94 18.53 9.68
C ASP A 475 3.33 18.29 9.06
N GLU A 476 4.32 18.03 9.91
CA GLU A 476 5.72 17.83 9.51
C GLU A 476 5.96 16.58 8.69
N ASP A 477 5.06 15.60 8.77
CA ASP A 477 5.09 14.36 8.00
C ASP A 477 4.28 14.49 6.69
N GLY A 478 3.72 15.66 6.43
CA GLY A 478 2.88 15.92 5.28
C GLY A 478 1.47 15.35 5.35
N ARG A 479 0.99 14.99 6.55
CA ARG A 479 -0.38 14.51 6.76
C ARG A 479 -1.33 15.69 6.89
N ARG A 480 -2.50 15.61 6.25
CA ARG A 480 -3.55 16.62 6.32
C ARG A 480 -4.11 16.69 7.74
N ILE A 481 -3.87 17.81 8.41
CA ILE A 481 -4.33 18.06 9.80
C ILE A 481 -5.54 18.98 9.89
N GLN A 482 -5.88 19.69 8.82
CA GLN A 482 -7.10 20.50 8.74
C GLN A 482 -7.66 20.49 7.32
N LYS A 483 -8.99 20.48 7.23
CA LYS A 483 -9.77 20.73 6.02
C LYS A 483 -10.84 21.75 6.34
N THR A 484 -11.01 22.75 5.47
CA THR A 484 -12.12 23.71 5.55
C THR A 484 -12.92 23.64 4.28
N VAL A 485 -14.23 23.34 4.36
CA VAL A 485 -15.14 23.28 3.21
C VAL A 485 -16.23 24.33 3.38
N ASN A 486 -16.32 25.30 2.47
CA ASN A 486 -17.26 26.42 2.55
C ASN A 486 -17.29 27.11 3.94
N GLY A 487 -16.12 27.24 4.58
CA GLY A 487 -15.97 27.83 5.92
C GLY A 487 -16.19 26.87 7.09
N VAL A 488 -16.59 25.61 6.87
CA VAL A 488 -16.72 24.58 7.91
C VAL A 488 -15.38 23.88 8.11
N VAL A 489 -14.81 23.98 9.31
CA VAL A 489 -13.50 23.40 9.66
C VAL A 489 -13.65 22.01 10.25
N THR A 490 -12.81 21.09 9.78
CA THR A 490 -12.54 19.79 10.38
C THR A 490 -11.04 19.67 10.63
N ASN A 491 -10.64 19.42 11.87
CA ASN A 491 -9.26 19.15 12.24
C ASN A 491 -9.07 17.65 12.45
N TYR A 492 -7.96 17.10 11.95
CA TYR A 492 -7.62 15.67 12.04
C TYR A 492 -6.49 15.46 13.05
N HIS A 493 -6.67 14.46 13.92
CA HIS A 493 -5.68 14.07 14.94
C HIS A 493 -5.28 12.62 14.72
N TYR A 494 -4.01 12.38 14.40
CA TYR A 494 -3.49 11.06 14.01
C TYR A 494 -2.96 10.26 15.21
N GLN A 495 -2.91 8.94 15.08
CA GLN A 495 -2.33 8.04 16.09
C GLN A 495 -0.81 8.04 16.02
N GLY A 496 -0.16 8.74 16.95
CA GLY A 496 1.29 8.88 16.90
C GLY A 496 1.78 9.37 15.53
N ASP A 497 2.75 8.64 14.97
CA ASP A 497 3.32 8.90 13.65
C ASP A 497 2.66 8.02 12.55
N SER A 498 1.52 7.37 12.85
CA SER A 498 0.78 6.57 11.87
C SER A 498 -0.10 7.43 10.96
N LEU A 499 -0.67 6.78 9.94
CA LEU A 499 -1.61 7.37 8.99
C LEU A 499 -3.07 7.36 9.47
N ASN A 500 -3.33 6.79 10.66
CA ASN A 500 -4.68 6.58 11.16
C ASN A 500 -5.19 7.83 11.88
N VAL A 501 -6.26 8.44 11.37
CA VAL A 501 -6.97 9.51 12.09
C VAL A 501 -7.68 8.89 13.29
N LEU A 502 -7.32 9.27 14.51
CA LEU A 502 -7.97 8.82 15.74
C LEU A 502 -9.31 9.52 15.96
N TYR A 503 -9.34 10.83 15.73
CA TYR A 503 -10.54 11.63 15.92
C TYR A 503 -10.46 12.93 15.13
N GLU A 504 -11.65 13.49 14.90
CA GLU A 504 -11.86 14.76 14.23
C GLU A 504 -12.45 15.77 15.21
N THR A 505 -11.99 17.02 15.14
CA THR A 505 -12.59 18.13 15.88
C THR A 505 -13.14 19.23 14.97
N ASP A 506 -14.17 19.92 15.44
CA ASP A 506 -14.63 21.16 14.82
C ASP A 506 -13.65 22.34 15.08
N ALA A 507 -13.99 23.53 14.57
CA ALA A 507 -13.21 24.75 14.79
C ALA A 507 -13.05 25.15 16.27
N SER A 508 -13.96 24.70 17.15
CA SER A 508 -13.95 24.99 18.59
C SER A 508 -13.23 23.91 19.41
N GLY A 509 -12.70 22.86 18.77
CA GLY A 509 -12.01 21.77 19.44
C GLY A 509 -12.94 20.69 20.01
N ASN A 510 -14.23 20.69 19.66
CA ASN A 510 -15.12 19.62 20.08
C ASN A 510 -14.89 18.39 19.21
N VAL A 511 -14.73 17.21 19.82
CA VAL A 511 -14.64 15.95 19.08
C VAL A 511 -16.00 15.64 18.44
N VAL A 512 -16.03 15.65 17.10
CA VAL A 512 -17.25 15.37 16.31
C VAL A 512 -17.33 13.92 15.88
N ARG A 513 -16.16 13.25 15.81
CA ARG A 513 -16.02 11.87 15.38
C ARG A 513 -14.75 11.27 15.95
N SER A 514 -14.75 9.97 16.28
CA SER A 514 -13.56 9.21 16.63
C SER A 514 -13.61 7.81 16.03
N TYR A 515 -12.46 7.15 15.96
CA TYR A 515 -12.29 5.89 15.24
C TYR A 515 -11.60 4.85 16.11
N ILE A 516 -12.01 3.60 15.94
CA ILE A 516 -11.42 2.44 16.61
C ILE A 516 -10.65 1.63 15.58
N TYR A 517 -9.39 1.35 15.86
CA TYR A 517 -8.53 0.55 15.01
C TYR A 517 -8.10 -0.74 15.70
N GLY A 518 -7.83 -1.78 14.90
CA GLY A 518 -7.02 -2.92 15.33
C GLY A 518 -5.57 -2.51 15.55
N GLU A 519 -4.77 -3.37 16.21
CA GLU A 519 -3.35 -3.03 16.43
C GLU A 519 -2.57 -2.88 15.12
N ASN A 520 -2.95 -3.65 14.10
CA ASN A 520 -2.40 -3.51 12.76
C ASN A 520 -2.88 -2.23 12.04
N GLY A 521 -3.84 -1.46 12.58
CA GLY A 521 -4.36 -0.26 11.94
C GLY A 521 -5.61 -0.48 11.08
N GLN A 522 -6.23 -1.65 11.12
CA GLN A 522 -7.53 -1.87 10.47
C GLN A 522 -8.60 -0.99 11.10
N LEU A 523 -9.36 -0.22 10.30
CA LEU A 523 -10.47 0.59 10.79
C LEU A 523 -11.68 -0.30 11.14
N LEU A 524 -12.06 -0.36 12.42
CA LEU A 524 -13.10 -1.26 12.93
C LEU A 524 -14.44 -0.57 13.13
N ALA A 525 -14.41 0.66 13.67
CA ALA A 525 -15.63 1.41 13.98
C ALA A 525 -15.41 2.92 13.95
N MET A 526 -16.50 3.66 13.73
CA MET A 526 -16.60 5.10 13.86
C MET A 526 -17.61 5.42 14.97
N LYS A 527 -17.21 6.27 15.92
CA LYS A 527 -18.10 6.88 16.91
C LYS A 527 -18.43 8.31 16.48
N LYS A 528 -19.71 8.65 16.42
CA LYS A 528 -20.20 10.00 16.07
C LYS A 528 -21.33 10.38 17.01
N GLY A 529 -21.10 11.40 17.84
CA GLY A 529 -21.98 11.69 18.97
C GLY A 529 -22.05 10.49 19.92
N ASN A 530 -23.26 10.02 20.21
CA ASN A 530 -23.48 8.84 21.07
C ASN A 530 -23.61 7.52 20.28
N ALA A 531 -23.55 7.56 18.95
CA ALA A 531 -23.73 6.38 18.11
C ALA A 531 -22.39 5.77 17.70
N THR A 532 -22.34 4.44 17.63
CA THR A 532 -21.22 3.68 17.09
C THR A 532 -21.66 2.97 15.81
N TYR A 533 -20.82 3.05 14.78
CA TYR A 533 -21.03 2.42 13.48
C TYR A 533 -19.86 1.50 13.16
N PHE A 534 -20.16 0.30 12.66
CA PHE A 534 -19.19 -0.77 12.43
C PHE A 534 -18.92 -0.93 10.94
N TYR A 535 -17.66 -0.97 10.56
CA TYR A 535 -17.23 -1.08 9.15
C TYR A 535 -17.23 -2.54 8.67
N HIS A 536 -17.64 -2.73 7.42
CA HIS A 536 -17.60 -4.01 6.70
C HIS A 536 -16.84 -3.85 5.40
N TYR A 537 -15.98 -4.82 5.08
CA TYR A 537 -15.04 -4.75 3.96
C TYR A 537 -15.18 -5.96 3.04
N ASN A 538 -15.06 -5.76 1.72
CA ASN A 538 -14.80 -6.87 0.79
C ASN A 538 -13.34 -7.35 0.88
N ALA A 539 -12.95 -8.36 0.09
CA ALA A 539 -11.58 -8.86 0.10
C ALA A 539 -10.52 -7.86 -0.40
N HIS A 540 -10.92 -6.85 -1.18
CA HIS A 540 -10.03 -5.77 -1.64
C HIS A 540 -9.73 -4.76 -0.53
N GLY A 541 -10.54 -4.70 0.53
CA GLY A 541 -10.46 -3.66 1.57
C GLY A 541 -11.37 -2.46 1.32
N ASP A 542 -12.30 -2.54 0.37
CA ASP A 542 -13.28 -1.49 0.16
C ASP A 542 -14.32 -1.50 1.28
N VAL A 543 -14.68 -0.33 1.80
CA VAL A 543 -15.82 -0.21 2.69
C VAL A 543 -17.11 -0.44 1.90
N ILE A 544 -17.75 -1.60 2.08
CA ILE A 544 -18.98 -1.97 1.36
C ILE A 544 -20.25 -1.65 2.16
N ALA A 545 -20.15 -1.62 3.49
CA ALA A 545 -21.27 -1.22 4.35
C ALA A 545 -20.82 -0.70 5.72
N LEU A 546 -21.68 0.11 6.35
CA LEU A 546 -21.63 0.39 7.78
C LEU A 546 -22.93 -0.09 8.43
N THR A 547 -22.82 -0.73 9.60
CA THR A 547 -23.99 -1.08 10.43
C THR A 547 -24.03 -0.29 11.73
N ASP A 548 -25.22 0.07 12.20
CA ASP A 548 -25.41 0.63 13.54
C ASP A 548 -25.36 -0.44 14.65
N GLU A 549 -25.59 -0.02 15.90
CA GLU A 549 -25.61 -0.91 17.08
C GLU A 549 -26.69 -1.99 17.02
N GLN A 550 -27.77 -1.78 16.26
CA GLN A 550 -28.86 -2.74 16.07
C GLN A 550 -28.63 -3.65 14.85
N GLY A 551 -27.53 -3.47 14.11
CA GLY A 551 -27.23 -4.24 12.90
C GLY A 551 -27.91 -3.71 11.64
N ASN A 552 -28.55 -2.54 11.68
CA ASN A 552 -29.12 -1.94 10.47
C ASN A 552 -28.00 -1.39 9.60
N ILE A 553 -28.09 -1.64 8.29
CA ILE A 553 -27.17 -1.04 7.32
C ILE A 553 -27.52 0.43 7.16
N VAL A 554 -26.61 1.31 7.60
CA VAL A 554 -26.79 2.78 7.55
C VAL A 554 -25.99 3.45 6.44
N ALA A 555 -25.04 2.73 5.84
CA ALA A 555 -24.38 3.11 4.60
C ALA A 555 -24.06 1.84 3.80
N ARG A 556 -24.17 1.90 2.48
CA ARG A 556 -23.77 0.84 1.55
C ARG A 556 -23.19 1.46 0.28
N TYR A 557 -22.15 0.86 -0.26
CA TYR A 557 -21.45 1.34 -1.47
C TYR A 557 -21.20 0.20 -2.46
N GLN A 558 -21.11 0.56 -3.73
CA GLN A 558 -20.57 -0.27 -4.80
C GLN A 558 -19.61 0.60 -5.63
N TYR A 559 -18.47 0.03 -6.00
CA TYR A 559 -17.43 0.71 -6.77
C TYR A 559 -17.15 -0.03 -8.07
N ASP A 560 -16.64 0.67 -9.08
CA ASP A 560 -15.88 0.03 -10.15
C ASP A 560 -14.44 -0.24 -9.71
N ALA A 561 -13.66 -0.91 -10.56
CA ALA A 561 -12.27 -1.25 -10.28
C ALA A 561 -11.38 -0.04 -9.95
N TRP A 562 -11.75 1.19 -10.35
CA TRP A 562 -10.94 2.40 -10.14
C TRP A 562 -11.43 3.26 -8.98
N GLY A 563 -12.40 2.77 -8.21
CA GLY A 563 -12.97 3.46 -7.06
C GLY A 563 -14.07 4.47 -7.42
N ASN A 564 -14.60 4.50 -8.65
CA ASN A 564 -15.78 5.33 -8.92
C ASN A 564 -17.00 4.69 -8.24
N ILE A 565 -17.76 5.48 -7.49
CA ILE A 565 -18.98 5.02 -6.82
C ILE A 565 -20.06 4.75 -7.88
N LEU A 566 -20.40 3.48 -8.07
CA LEU A 566 -21.49 3.03 -8.94
C LEU A 566 -22.85 3.23 -8.28
N SER A 567 -22.93 2.96 -6.98
CA SER A 567 -24.12 3.22 -6.18
C SER A 567 -23.76 3.45 -4.71
N GLN A 568 -24.58 4.25 -4.04
CA GLN A 568 -24.50 4.42 -2.58
C GLN A 568 -25.90 4.63 -1.99
N SER A 569 -26.11 4.18 -0.76
CA SER A 569 -27.40 4.35 -0.07
C SER A 569 -27.25 4.31 1.46
N GLY A 570 -28.25 4.83 2.16
CA GLY A 570 -28.29 4.89 3.63
C GLY A 570 -27.97 6.28 4.18
N ALA A 571 -28.45 6.56 5.39
CA ALA A 571 -28.38 7.89 6.01
C ALA A 571 -26.94 8.37 6.28
N LEU A 572 -25.98 7.45 6.43
CA LEU A 572 -24.58 7.76 6.69
C LEU A 572 -23.70 7.72 5.43
N ALA A 573 -24.28 7.47 4.25
CA ALA A 573 -23.49 7.28 3.02
C ALA A 573 -22.65 8.51 2.66
N ASP A 574 -23.27 9.69 2.63
CA ASP A 574 -22.56 10.93 2.30
C ASP A 574 -21.63 11.41 3.41
N GLU A 575 -21.89 11.02 4.66
CA GLU A 575 -21.15 11.49 5.83
C GLU A 575 -19.91 10.68 6.15
N ASN A 576 -19.89 9.40 5.78
CA ASN A 576 -18.79 8.50 6.07
C ASN A 576 -17.57 8.86 5.20
N PRO A 577 -16.44 9.20 5.85
CA PRO A 577 -15.26 9.65 5.13
C PRO A 577 -14.47 8.48 4.54
N TYR A 578 -14.55 7.27 5.08
CA TYR A 578 -13.72 6.15 4.63
C TYR A 578 -14.47 5.23 3.66
N ARG A 579 -13.96 5.06 2.44
CA ARG A 579 -14.70 4.43 1.33
C ARG A 579 -13.85 3.36 0.62
N TYR A 580 -13.71 3.48 -0.70
CA TYR A 580 -12.89 2.59 -1.54
C TYR A 580 -11.49 2.40 -0.95
N ALA A 581 -11.03 1.15 -0.88
CA ALA A 581 -9.78 0.71 -0.23
C ALA A 581 -9.53 1.28 1.19
N GLY A 582 -10.58 1.71 1.90
CA GLY A 582 -10.45 2.33 3.21
C GLY A 582 -9.89 3.76 3.18
N TYR A 583 -9.83 4.42 2.02
CA TYR A 583 -9.32 5.79 1.90
C TYR A 583 -10.31 6.85 2.36
N GLN A 584 -9.79 7.99 2.79
CA GLN A 584 -10.61 9.19 2.98
C GLN A 584 -11.09 9.72 1.63
N TYR A 585 -12.41 9.81 1.45
CA TYR A 585 -13.05 10.39 0.29
C TYR A 585 -13.55 11.80 0.61
N ASP A 586 -13.05 12.78 -0.13
CA ASP A 586 -13.52 14.16 -0.05
C ASP A 586 -14.77 14.30 -0.93
N GLN A 587 -15.95 14.12 -0.33
CA GLN A 587 -17.26 14.19 -0.99
C GLN A 587 -17.43 15.44 -1.87
N GLU A 588 -16.87 16.55 -1.44
CA GLU A 588 -17.00 17.86 -2.08
C GLU A 588 -16.16 18.03 -3.36
N THR A 589 -15.16 17.17 -3.57
CA THR A 589 -14.25 17.20 -4.74
C THR A 589 -14.28 15.91 -5.55
N GLY A 590 -14.76 14.81 -4.96
CA GLY A 590 -14.73 13.48 -5.59
C GLY A 590 -13.35 12.82 -5.59
N LEU A 591 -12.41 13.35 -4.81
CA LEU A 591 -11.04 12.85 -4.71
C LEU A 591 -10.87 11.93 -3.51
N TYR A 592 -9.99 10.94 -3.65
CA TYR A 592 -9.47 10.17 -2.53
C TYR A 592 -8.18 10.80 -2.01
N TYR A 593 -8.10 11.02 -0.71
CA TYR A 593 -6.90 11.48 -0.02
C TYR A 593 -6.11 10.27 0.49
N LEU A 594 -4.96 10.02 -0.13
CA LEU A 594 -4.04 8.94 0.18
C LEU A 594 -2.78 9.57 0.78
N ILE A 595 -2.93 10.31 1.87
CA ILE A 595 -1.87 10.96 2.66
C ILE A 595 -0.89 11.84 1.86
N ALA A 596 0.06 11.26 1.14
CA ALA A 596 1.01 11.98 0.32
C ALA A 596 0.38 12.65 -0.91
N ARG A 597 -0.67 12.04 -1.48
CA ARG A 597 -1.26 12.47 -2.75
C ARG A 597 -2.78 12.39 -2.77
N TYR A 598 -3.37 13.07 -3.74
CA TYR A 598 -4.80 13.00 -4.04
C TYR A 598 -5.01 12.19 -5.32
N TYR A 599 -5.86 11.17 -5.24
CA TYR A 599 -6.21 10.29 -6.35
C TYR A 599 -7.56 10.70 -6.95
N HIS A 600 -7.61 10.81 -8.28
CA HIS A 600 -8.83 11.11 -9.03
C HIS A 600 -9.38 9.84 -9.70
N PRO A 601 -10.46 9.21 -9.19
CA PRO A 601 -10.91 7.89 -9.63
C PRO A 601 -11.38 7.85 -11.10
N THR A 602 -12.02 8.92 -11.57
CA THR A 602 -12.46 8.99 -12.97
C THR A 602 -11.30 9.12 -13.96
N HIS A 603 -10.28 9.93 -13.62
CA HIS A 603 -9.07 10.05 -14.45
C HIS A 603 -8.14 8.85 -14.29
N GLY A 604 -8.17 8.17 -13.13
CA GLY A 604 -7.32 7.02 -12.80
C GLY A 604 -5.86 7.39 -12.59
N VAL A 605 -5.60 8.61 -12.09
CA VAL A 605 -4.24 9.12 -11.85
C VAL A 605 -4.21 9.96 -10.57
N PHE A 606 -3.01 10.10 -10.00
CA PHE A 606 -2.73 11.08 -8.95
C PHE A 606 -2.65 12.52 -9.49
N LEU A 607 -2.90 13.49 -8.62
CA LEU A 607 -2.83 14.92 -8.96
C LEU A 607 -1.40 15.48 -8.96
N SER A 608 -0.46 14.80 -8.30
CA SER A 608 0.95 15.20 -8.18
C SER A 608 1.86 14.01 -8.45
N LEU A 609 3.11 14.31 -8.82
CA LEU A 609 4.14 13.30 -9.05
C LEU A 609 4.47 12.55 -7.75
N ASP A 610 4.69 11.24 -7.84
CA ASP A 610 5.25 10.47 -6.74
C ASP A 610 6.66 10.98 -6.39
N PRO A 611 6.94 11.39 -5.14
CA PRO A 611 8.31 11.68 -4.74
C PRO A 611 9.20 10.43 -4.69
N ASP A 612 8.63 9.22 -4.63
CA ASP A 612 9.39 7.98 -4.81
C ASP A 612 9.43 7.58 -6.29
N PRO A 613 10.61 7.50 -6.92
CA PRO A 613 10.74 7.20 -8.34
C PRO A 613 10.42 5.74 -8.72
N GLY A 614 10.11 4.87 -7.76
CA GLY A 614 9.81 3.45 -7.97
C GLY A 614 11.06 2.62 -8.25
N ASP A 615 10.83 1.34 -8.55
CA ASP A 615 11.88 0.37 -8.83
C ASP A 615 12.51 0.61 -10.20
N ALA A 616 13.84 0.65 -10.24
CA ALA A 616 14.58 1.00 -11.45
C ALA A 616 14.32 0.03 -12.61
N ASP A 617 13.90 -1.21 -12.33
CA ASP A 617 13.61 -2.30 -13.27
C ASP A 617 12.11 -2.62 -13.42
N ASP A 618 11.22 -1.72 -12.99
CA ASP A 618 9.78 -1.80 -13.26
C ASP A 618 9.27 -0.47 -13.83
N ILE A 619 8.74 -0.50 -15.05
CA ILE A 619 8.26 0.73 -15.71
C ILE A 619 6.96 1.25 -15.12
N LEU A 620 6.14 0.38 -14.52
CA LEU A 620 4.86 0.79 -13.97
C LEU A 620 5.07 1.59 -12.69
N THR A 621 5.98 1.12 -11.82
CA THR A 621 6.36 1.85 -10.61
C THR A 621 7.08 3.17 -10.91
N GLN A 622 7.75 3.25 -12.06
CA GLN A 622 8.38 4.50 -12.55
C GLN A 622 7.39 5.50 -13.14
N ASN A 623 6.13 5.11 -13.38
CA ASN A 623 5.10 6.06 -13.73
C ASN A 623 4.53 6.71 -12.46
N GLY A 624 5.11 7.84 -12.07
CA GLY A 624 4.76 8.53 -10.82
C GLY A 624 3.34 9.12 -10.75
N TYR A 625 2.45 8.84 -11.70
CA TYR A 625 1.03 9.24 -11.65
C TYR A 625 0.05 8.08 -11.64
N THR A 626 0.47 6.86 -11.97
CA THR A 626 -0.43 5.71 -12.05
C THR A 626 -0.90 5.28 -10.67
N TYR A 627 -2.17 4.93 -10.56
CA TYR A 627 -2.70 4.30 -9.35
C TYR A 627 -2.53 2.78 -9.45
N ALA A 628 -1.93 2.20 -8.41
CA ALA A 628 -1.90 0.76 -8.19
C ALA A 628 -1.34 -0.03 -9.40
N ASN A 629 -0.30 0.49 -10.07
CA ASN A 629 0.28 -0.08 -11.30
C ASN A 629 -0.74 -0.47 -12.38
N ASN A 630 -1.85 0.26 -12.46
CA ASN A 630 -2.99 -0.05 -13.32
C ASN A 630 -3.65 -1.42 -13.05
N ASN A 631 -3.42 -2.03 -11.89
CA ASN A 631 -4.12 -3.21 -11.39
C ASN A 631 -4.85 -2.92 -10.06
N PRO A 632 -5.84 -2.00 -10.07
CA PRO A 632 -6.56 -1.57 -8.87
C PRO A 632 -7.59 -2.61 -8.36
N VAL A 633 -7.60 -3.81 -8.95
CA VAL A 633 -8.43 -4.94 -8.49
C VAL A 633 -7.66 -5.77 -7.45
N MET A 634 -6.33 -5.77 -7.55
CA MET A 634 -5.42 -6.52 -6.69
C MET A 634 -4.56 -5.64 -5.80
N LEU A 635 -4.34 -4.38 -6.17
CA LEU A 635 -3.36 -3.52 -5.55
C LEU A 635 -4.06 -2.27 -4.99
N VAL A 636 -3.64 -1.85 -3.80
CA VAL A 636 -4.06 -0.60 -3.16
C VAL A 636 -2.81 0.21 -2.83
N ASP A 637 -2.88 1.53 -2.91
CA ASP A 637 -1.83 2.44 -2.41
C ASP A 637 -2.21 2.98 -1.03
N PRO A 638 -1.61 2.50 0.09
CA PRO A 638 -2.05 2.86 1.43
C PRO A 638 -1.73 4.31 1.84
N ASP A 639 -0.69 4.91 1.26
CA ASP A 639 -0.11 6.17 1.73
C ASP A 639 0.24 7.19 0.63
N GLY A 640 -0.02 6.83 -0.63
CA GLY A 640 0.28 7.65 -1.79
C GLY A 640 1.77 7.72 -2.14
N HIS A 641 2.62 6.85 -1.61
CA HIS A 641 4.04 6.74 -1.98
C HIS A 641 4.40 5.40 -2.62
N PHE A 642 3.66 4.34 -2.30
CA PHE A 642 3.95 3.00 -2.80
C PHE A 642 2.72 2.10 -2.73
N PHE A 643 2.41 1.39 -3.80
CA PHE A 643 1.30 0.42 -3.82
C PHE A 643 1.69 -0.89 -3.12
N TRP A 644 0.73 -1.50 -2.43
CA TRP A 644 0.84 -2.80 -1.79
C TRP A 644 -0.06 -3.82 -2.50
N PHE A 645 0.33 -5.10 -2.46
CA PHE A 645 -0.59 -6.19 -2.75
C PHE A 645 -1.78 -6.13 -1.79
N ALA A 646 -3.00 -5.94 -2.30
CA ALA A 646 -4.26 -5.93 -1.55
C ALA A 646 -4.72 -7.35 -1.22
N VAL A 647 -3.82 -8.17 -0.68
CA VAL A 647 -4.21 -9.43 -0.04
C VAL A 647 -4.59 -9.08 1.39
N ASN A 648 -5.89 -8.86 1.62
CA ASN A 648 -6.51 -8.57 2.91
C ASN A 648 -6.38 -7.15 3.48
N ALA A 649 -6.54 -6.09 2.68
CA ALA A 649 -6.55 -4.71 3.20
C ALA A 649 -7.67 -4.43 4.24
N GLY A 650 -8.62 -5.36 4.42
CA GLY A 650 -9.57 -5.36 5.53
C GLY A 650 -9.16 -6.17 6.78
N PHE A 651 -8.26 -7.17 6.70
CA PHE A 651 -8.01 -8.08 7.84
C PHE A 651 -6.61 -8.74 7.94
N ALA A 652 -5.72 -8.66 6.96
CA ALA A 652 -4.35 -9.18 7.10
C ALA A 652 -3.32 -8.19 6.55
N CYS A 653 -2.27 -7.99 7.33
CA CYS A 653 -1.08 -7.21 6.99
C CYS A 653 -1.32 -5.81 6.40
N LEU A 654 -1.77 -4.89 7.25
CA LEU A 654 -0.87 -3.77 7.53
C LEU A 654 0.33 -4.38 8.27
N LEU A 655 1.30 -4.89 7.50
CA LEU A 655 2.63 -5.15 8.01
C LEU A 655 3.06 -3.83 8.67
N GLN A 656 3.33 -3.94 9.97
CA GLN A 656 3.68 -2.86 10.88
C GLN A 656 4.34 -1.66 10.21
N ASN A 657 3.91 -0.48 10.66
CA ASN A 657 4.72 0.74 10.72
C ASN A 657 6.14 0.46 11.25
N LYS A 658 7.04 0.03 10.37
CA LYS A 658 8.49 0.23 10.50
C LYS A 658 8.99 1.39 9.62
N ASN A 659 8.09 2.22 9.08
CA ASN A 659 8.49 3.30 8.17
C ASN A 659 8.71 4.67 8.84
N THR A 660 9.00 4.71 10.14
CA THR A 660 9.81 5.81 10.70
C THR A 660 11.31 5.65 10.41
N GLU A 661 11.76 4.52 9.84
CA GLU A 661 13.13 4.39 9.32
C GLU A 661 13.26 4.89 7.86
N PHE A 662 12.21 4.89 7.03
CA PHE A 662 12.35 5.22 5.59
C PHE A 662 12.68 6.70 5.29
N CYS A 663 12.20 7.65 6.10
CA CYS A 663 12.57 9.06 5.93
C CYS A 663 13.97 9.40 6.47
N ASN A 664 14.50 8.61 7.43
CA ASN A 664 15.85 8.80 7.96
C ASN A 664 16.92 7.94 7.26
N GLU A 665 16.54 6.83 6.63
CA GLU A 665 17.48 5.96 5.92
C GLU A 665 17.91 6.53 4.57
N LYS A 666 17.11 7.35 3.86
CA LYS A 666 17.61 8.05 2.65
C LYS A 666 18.70 9.08 2.96
N CYS A 667 18.86 9.56 4.20
CA CYS A 667 20.05 10.33 4.61
C CYS A 667 21.25 9.45 5.02
N ARG A 668 21.07 8.15 5.26
CA ARG A 668 22.15 7.21 5.64
C ARG A 668 22.57 6.24 4.52
N ALA A 669 21.71 5.95 3.56
CA ALA A 669 21.93 4.96 2.50
C ALA A 669 22.83 5.47 1.37
N GLU A 670 22.92 6.78 1.13
CA GLU A 670 23.87 7.38 0.17
C GLU A 670 25.33 7.41 0.69
N GLY A 671 25.61 6.77 1.83
CA GLY A 671 26.94 6.74 2.47
C GLY A 671 27.63 5.38 2.51
N LYS A 672 27.02 4.29 2.02
CA LYS A 672 27.63 2.95 2.04
C LYS A 672 27.31 2.12 0.80
N GLU A 673 27.90 2.50 -0.33
CA GLU A 673 28.21 1.55 -1.40
C GLU A 673 29.69 1.13 -1.32
N LYS A 674 29.90 -0.19 -1.42
CA LYS A 674 31.15 -0.92 -1.68
C LYS A 674 32.23 -0.96 -0.59
N ARG A 675 32.30 -2.09 0.10
CA ARG A 675 33.54 -2.90 0.18
C ARG A 675 33.21 -4.40 0.30
N LEU A 676 33.63 -5.10 -0.76
CA LEU A 676 33.71 -6.54 -1.04
C LEU A 676 32.41 -7.25 -1.43
#